data_AF-A0A933JX55-F1
#
_entry.id   AF-A0A933JX55-F1
#
_cell.length_a   1.000
_cell.length_b   1.000
_cell.length_c   1.000
_cell.angle_alpha   90.00
_cell.angle_beta   90.00
_cell.angle_gamma   90.00
#
_symmetry.space_group_name_H-M   'P 1'
#
loop_
_entity.id
_entity.type
_entity.pdbx_description
1 polymer ?
#
loop_
_entity_poly.entity_id
_entity_poly.type
_entity_poly.pdbx_seq_one_letter_code
_entity_poly.pdbx_strand_id
1 'polypeptide(L)'
;MGKEEQAMSDGVFRILLVGATSGLVLGGCSNKDTAEATMAVGAKEANSDGMLAMKAEGLGRSRAPASPAAAPPAEADMAMDRPKRQMANELAKSSELSMASEVTIGAGSLGGLIGGIGGEAEPPKAPRAWFPETFVWAPLLVTDTEGRGQLSAKIPDRLTTWRILALGHSRAGSLAAAEARFLGTLPVYVDPVVPAFLTAGDEVRLPIQVVNTTDSPVAKVLVVSVQGAVSRPLRAPIKLPPRGSALELVSLRADRAGMVLLKASLGAADSIERTFNVEPSGRPVRLERSGTLAAPRSFELEAPPDAEREGAKAVLTVLPGALALLKSELVASGLRGGVANDGYSLLLAGRASELLKALGAEVDAETLRTMKIVAMQRALRHARAPELDAAVLLAGAALAHPGDAVLERLGDRLVSTILVAQRPDGTFGGQTGYTLQRLLVITAEGARAVGAHTKTAIAKNRAQGARLRARGAFERYLGQVDDPFTAAVILSSGAVSGSMANTLLERVTKAIVTREDGSKVLPVPEGVVRSDGVAPSEVEATAHAALALLSQNADKLLAMDLGSALLSSYRPSMGWGDGRANLTCLYAVLELFKEPIPENVAIILEQGGVEVTRGTLSGQALREVLKLTGTPPRSAGKHGWTVRAEPPVPGLGFSLSVEVYVPWTSDARKGGLELKVSVGAASVGTKARIDVLATAPADVALDVEIPLPAAVSADEASLETLVSSGEISSFRVEDGKVAVVVPPREPGKLVSFGFSASPTLAGKLHAAAPSLAPSGRAHEAVFVAPPEWIVK
;
A
#
# COMPACT_ATOMS: atom_id res chain seq x y z
N MET A 1 7.81 65.35 10.20
CA MET A 1 7.33 64.91 8.86
C MET A 1 8.20 63.73 8.47
N GLY A 2 7.78 62.48 8.38
CA GLY A 2 6.46 61.86 8.40
C GLY A 2 6.62 60.54 7.62
N LYS A 3 6.50 59.41 8.32
CA LYS A 3 6.19 58.03 7.89
C LYS A 3 6.76 57.51 6.56
N GLU A 4 7.54 56.43 6.64
CA GLU A 4 7.14 55.10 6.14
C GLU A 4 8.10 54.03 6.68
N GLU A 5 7.70 53.41 7.80
CA GLU A 5 8.27 52.15 8.29
C GLU A 5 7.32 51.06 7.78
N GLN A 6 7.71 50.38 6.70
CA GLN A 6 6.85 49.44 5.98
C GLN A 6 7.05 48.02 6.53
N ALA A 7 5.96 47.44 7.02
CA ALA A 7 5.89 46.12 7.62
C ALA A 7 6.23 45.00 6.63
N MET A 8 6.92 43.97 7.14
CA MET A 8 7.16 42.69 6.46
C MET A 8 5.84 42.03 6.05
N SER A 9 5.67 41.77 4.76
CA SER A 9 4.75 40.78 4.23
C SER A 9 5.42 40.04 3.10
N ASP A 10 5.30 38.71 3.16
CA ASP A 10 5.62 37.72 2.12
C ASP A 10 7.09 37.25 2.10
N GLY A 11 7.39 36.31 3.01
CA GLY A 11 8.62 35.51 3.05
C GLY A 11 8.76 34.53 1.88
N VAL A 12 8.76 35.06 0.66
CA VAL A 12 8.96 34.32 -0.59
C VAL A 12 10.42 34.45 -1.00
N PHE A 13 11.16 33.34 -0.96
CA PHE A 13 12.54 33.28 -1.44
C PHE A 13 12.57 32.85 -2.90
N ARG A 14 13.35 33.55 -3.73
CA ARG A 14 13.56 33.21 -5.14
C ARG A 14 14.92 32.54 -5.33
N ILE A 15 14.91 31.33 -5.85
CA ILE A 15 16.12 30.60 -6.23
C ILE A 15 16.31 30.79 -7.74
N LEU A 16 17.43 31.37 -8.14
CA LEU A 16 17.86 31.47 -9.53
C LEU A 16 18.94 30.41 -9.78
N LEU A 17 18.70 29.56 -10.78
CA LEU A 17 19.68 28.63 -11.31
C LEU A 17 20.21 29.20 -12.61
N VAL A 18 21.53 29.23 -12.81
CA VAL A 18 22.15 29.62 -14.08
C VAL A 18 23.03 28.47 -14.56
N GLY A 19 22.66 27.87 -15.68
CA GLY A 19 23.48 26.89 -16.39
C GLY A 19 24.43 27.59 -17.34
N ALA A 20 25.72 27.64 -16.99
CA ALA A 20 26.78 27.99 -17.94
C ALA A 20 27.22 26.73 -18.70
N THR A 21 27.85 26.90 -19.85
CA THR A 21 28.46 25.82 -20.67
C THR A 21 29.50 24.98 -19.93
N SER A 22 29.82 25.31 -18.67
CA SER A 22 30.81 24.62 -17.84
C SER A 22 30.38 24.43 -16.36
N GLY A 23 29.14 24.74 -15.96
CA GLY A 23 28.72 24.57 -14.56
C GLY A 23 27.33 25.12 -14.19
N LEU A 24 26.88 24.81 -12.98
CA LEU A 24 25.61 25.26 -12.40
C LEU A 24 25.86 26.25 -11.27
N VAL A 25 25.19 27.41 -11.30
CA VAL A 25 25.30 28.45 -10.27
C VAL A 25 23.94 28.71 -9.63
N LEU A 26 23.93 28.89 -8.31
CA LEU A 26 22.75 29.23 -7.50
C LEU A 26 22.85 30.69 -7.01
N GLY A 27 21.83 31.50 -7.29
CA GLY A 27 21.67 32.86 -6.80
C GLY A 27 20.36 33.03 -6.03
N GLY A 28 20.36 33.87 -4.98
CA GLY A 28 19.17 34.23 -4.21
C GLY A 28 19.00 35.73 -4.12
N CYS A 29 17.77 36.23 -4.30
CA CYS A 29 17.42 37.61 -4.03
C CYS A 29 16.34 37.67 -2.95
N SER A 30 16.59 38.44 -1.88
CA SER A 30 15.58 38.88 -0.92
C SER A 30 15.11 40.30 -1.30
N ASN A 31 13.84 40.63 -1.08
CA ASN A 31 13.30 41.94 -1.44
C ASN A 31 13.87 43.06 -0.55
N LYS A 32 14.66 43.94 -1.18
CA LYS A 32 15.02 45.35 -0.90
C LYS A 32 15.36 45.78 0.53
N ASP A 33 16.65 45.77 0.84
CA ASP A 33 17.49 46.94 1.19
C ASP A 33 18.73 46.41 1.93
N THR A 34 19.64 45.83 1.16
CA THR A 34 21.06 45.59 1.49
C THR A 34 21.70 44.95 0.26
N ALA A 35 22.96 45.30 0.01
CA ALA A 35 23.73 45.00 -1.21
C ALA A 35 23.55 43.57 -1.75
N GLU A 36 23.61 43.44 -3.09
CA GLU A 36 23.76 42.17 -3.79
C GLU A 36 24.87 41.32 -3.14
N ALA A 37 24.49 40.31 -2.38
CA ALA A 37 25.42 39.29 -1.92
C ALA A 37 25.58 38.27 -3.07
N THR A 38 26.61 38.45 -3.89
CA THR A 38 27.11 37.37 -4.74
C THR A 38 27.56 36.25 -3.81
N MET A 39 26.76 35.20 -3.67
CA MET A 39 27.16 34.01 -2.94
C MET A 39 28.24 33.29 -3.75
N ALA A 40 29.48 33.33 -3.29
CA ALA A 40 30.58 32.61 -3.90
C ALA A 40 30.34 31.10 -3.75
N VAL A 41 29.85 30.47 -4.82
CA VAL A 41 29.76 29.01 -4.93
C VAL A 41 31.16 28.51 -5.32
N GLY A 42 31.82 27.79 -4.41
CA GLY A 42 33.02 27.04 -4.75
C GLY A 42 32.64 25.86 -5.65
N ALA A 43 32.85 25.99 -6.95
CA ALA A 43 32.83 24.85 -7.86
C ALA A 43 34.04 23.96 -7.52
N LYS A 44 33.80 22.80 -6.92
CA LYS A 44 34.84 21.78 -6.75
C LYS A 44 34.80 20.88 -7.98
N GLU A 45 35.78 21.00 -8.86
CA GLU A 45 36.05 19.97 -9.86
C GLU A 45 36.31 18.65 -9.14
N ALA A 46 35.59 17.60 -9.53
CA ALA A 46 35.86 16.24 -9.08
C ALA A 46 37.21 15.80 -9.68
N ASN A 47 38.28 15.96 -8.93
CA ASN A 47 39.62 15.51 -9.32
C ASN A 47 39.67 13.98 -9.28
N SER A 48 40.11 13.35 -10.36
CA SER A 48 40.04 11.90 -10.61
C SER A 48 41.17 11.07 -10.01
N ASP A 49 41.86 11.55 -8.96
CA ASP A 49 42.94 10.80 -8.31
C ASP A 49 42.55 10.40 -6.88
N GLY A 50 42.14 9.13 -6.72
CA GLY A 50 41.90 8.55 -5.40
C GLY A 50 40.91 7.40 -5.36
N MET A 51 40.97 6.43 -6.29
CA MET A 51 40.33 5.14 -6.08
C MET A 51 41.35 4.02 -6.27
N LEU A 52 41.70 3.39 -5.15
CA LEU A 52 42.61 2.26 -5.08
C LEU A 52 42.16 1.12 -6.01
N ALA A 53 43.17 0.54 -6.64
CA ALA A 53 43.13 -0.68 -7.42
C ALA A 53 42.58 -1.88 -6.62
N MET A 54 41.66 -2.62 -7.23
CA MET A 54 41.63 -4.08 -7.10
C MET A 54 41.86 -4.69 -8.48
N LYS A 55 42.94 -5.47 -8.57
CA LYS A 55 43.38 -6.24 -9.74
C LYS A 55 42.36 -7.32 -10.11
N ALA A 56 42.11 -7.45 -11.40
CA ALA A 56 41.76 -8.72 -12.03
C ALA A 56 42.51 -8.83 -13.37
N GLU A 57 43.67 -9.49 -13.36
CA GLU A 57 44.21 -10.22 -14.52
C GLU A 57 43.21 -11.36 -14.83
N GLY A 58 42.86 -11.78 -16.05
CA GLY A 58 43.44 -11.67 -17.39
C GLY A 58 43.27 -13.05 -18.04
N LEU A 59 42.47 -13.18 -19.11
CA LEU A 59 42.35 -14.28 -20.09
C LEU A 59 41.04 -14.05 -20.87
N GLY A 60 40.90 -14.04 -22.20
CA GLY A 60 41.76 -14.27 -23.35
C GLY A 60 40.92 -14.06 -24.61
N ARG A 61 41.58 -13.63 -25.69
CA ARG A 61 41.14 -13.31 -27.07
C ARG A 61 39.93 -14.08 -27.65
N SER A 62 39.11 -13.40 -28.46
CA SER A 62 38.90 -13.74 -29.90
C SER A 62 37.95 -12.79 -30.67
N ARG A 63 38.53 -12.06 -31.63
CA ARG A 63 38.14 -11.83 -33.05
C ARG A 63 36.70 -11.42 -33.44
N ALA A 64 36.61 -10.23 -34.06
CA ALA A 64 35.53 -9.79 -34.96
C ALA A 64 35.55 -10.52 -36.32
N PRO A 65 34.49 -10.43 -37.14
CA PRO A 65 34.42 -9.43 -38.25
C PRO A 65 32.97 -8.92 -38.47
N ALA A 66 32.57 -8.00 -39.36
CA ALA A 66 33.10 -6.88 -40.15
C ALA A 66 31.86 -6.08 -40.64
N SER A 67 32.05 -4.80 -41.00
CA SER A 67 31.09 -3.78 -41.50
C SER A 67 30.36 -4.15 -42.83
N PRO A 68 29.39 -3.40 -43.41
CA PRO A 68 29.52 -1.97 -43.76
C PRO A 68 28.27 -1.07 -43.64
N ALA A 69 28.55 0.24 -43.74
CA ALA A 69 27.64 1.38 -43.74
C ALA A 69 26.81 1.54 -45.03
N ALA A 70 25.66 2.22 -44.92
CA ALA A 70 25.02 2.98 -46.00
C ALA A 70 24.00 4.02 -45.44
N ALA A 71 24.21 5.31 -45.74
CA ALA A 71 23.16 6.34 -45.91
C ALA A 71 22.63 6.23 -47.37
N PRO A 72 21.47 6.79 -47.83
CA PRO A 72 20.93 8.16 -47.60
C PRO A 72 19.36 8.20 -47.65
N PRO A 73 18.60 9.25 -48.10
CA PRO A 73 18.82 10.71 -48.20
C PRO A 73 17.71 11.54 -47.47
N ALA A 74 17.79 12.86 -47.66
CA ALA A 74 16.91 13.90 -47.12
C ALA A 74 15.68 14.24 -48.01
N GLU A 75 14.79 15.04 -47.40
CA GLU A 75 13.69 15.89 -47.92
C GLU A 75 12.30 15.29 -48.17
N ALA A 76 11.31 15.75 -47.39
CA ALA A 76 10.21 16.58 -47.92
C ALA A 76 9.38 17.19 -46.77
N ASP A 77 9.27 18.52 -46.80
CA ASP A 77 8.36 19.36 -46.05
C ASP A 77 6.89 18.93 -46.25
N MET A 78 6.15 18.76 -45.16
CA MET A 78 4.69 18.91 -45.15
C MET A 78 4.26 19.55 -43.82
N ALA A 79 3.97 20.84 -43.90
CA ALA A 79 3.30 21.61 -42.89
C ALA A 79 1.92 21.00 -42.56
N MET A 80 1.66 20.74 -41.28
CA MET A 80 0.31 20.66 -40.74
C MET A 80 0.22 21.45 -39.45
N ASP A 81 -0.52 22.54 -39.55
CA ASP A 81 -0.94 23.46 -38.50
C ASP A 81 -1.76 22.72 -37.41
N ARG A 82 -1.40 22.91 -36.12
CA ARG A 82 -2.25 22.57 -34.98
C ARG A 82 -2.09 23.59 -33.84
N PRO A 83 -3.19 24.02 -33.21
CA PRO A 83 -3.21 25.13 -32.27
C PRO A 83 -2.70 24.71 -30.88
N LYS A 84 -1.64 25.36 -30.42
CA LYS A 84 -1.24 25.37 -29.00
C LYS A 84 -1.84 26.61 -28.34
N ARG A 85 -2.96 26.45 -27.64
CA ARG A 85 -3.45 27.33 -26.55
C ARG A 85 -4.80 26.81 -26.04
N GLN A 86 -4.79 25.70 -25.31
CA GLN A 86 -5.92 25.36 -24.44
C GLN A 86 -5.57 24.36 -23.32
N MET A 87 -4.48 23.59 -23.44
CA MET A 87 -4.12 22.59 -22.43
C MET A 87 -3.30 23.12 -21.22
N ALA A 88 -2.86 24.38 -21.24
CA ALA A 88 -2.11 24.97 -20.13
C ALA A 88 -3.01 25.56 -19.02
N ASN A 89 -4.32 25.70 -19.26
CA ASN A 89 -5.23 26.38 -18.34
C ASN A 89 -6.13 25.43 -17.52
N GLU A 90 -6.07 24.12 -17.77
CA GLU A 90 -6.83 23.12 -17.00
C GLU A 90 -6.01 22.44 -15.90
N LEU A 91 -4.67 22.38 -15.99
CA LEU A 91 -3.82 21.85 -14.92
C LEU A 91 -3.64 22.80 -13.72
N ALA A 92 -4.00 24.08 -13.85
CA ALA A 92 -3.89 25.06 -12.77
C ALA A 92 -5.13 25.13 -11.86
N LYS A 93 -6.22 24.41 -12.17
CA LYS A 93 -7.48 24.46 -11.42
C LYS A 93 -7.76 23.25 -10.51
N SER A 94 -6.89 22.24 -10.50
CA SER A 94 -7.07 21.04 -9.68
C SER A 94 -6.26 21.02 -8.38
N SER A 95 -5.45 22.05 -8.08
CA SER A 95 -4.62 22.09 -6.85
C SER A 95 -5.16 22.98 -5.72
N GLU A 96 -6.38 23.52 -5.83
CA GLU A 96 -6.96 24.42 -4.80
C GLU A 96 -8.20 23.88 -4.06
N LEU A 97 -8.48 22.59 -4.14
CA LEU A 97 -9.60 21.98 -3.40
C LEU A 97 -9.13 20.86 -2.46
N SER A 98 -8.69 21.25 -1.26
CA SER A 98 -9.10 20.59 -0.01
C SER A 98 -8.59 21.38 1.20
N MET A 99 -9.37 21.32 2.29
CA MET A 99 -9.08 21.80 3.65
C MET A 99 -9.60 23.19 4.03
N ALA A 100 -10.92 23.26 4.27
CA ALA A 100 -11.47 24.07 5.34
C ALA A 100 -12.72 23.34 5.91
N SER A 101 -12.61 22.81 7.13
CA SER A 101 -13.77 22.45 7.95
C SER A 101 -13.74 23.35 9.18
N GLU A 102 -14.59 24.39 9.19
CA GLU A 102 -14.79 25.23 10.36
C GLU A 102 -15.85 24.61 11.29
N VAL A 103 -15.48 24.49 12.56
CA VAL A 103 -16.40 24.24 13.68
C VAL A 103 -16.77 25.60 14.28
N THR A 104 -18.03 26.00 14.13
CA THR A 104 -18.58 27.21 14.73
C THR A 104 -18.97 26.96 16.19
N ILE A 105 -18.30 27.61 17.15
CA ILE A 105 -18.80 27.77 18.52
C ILE A 105 -19.19 29.23 18.72
N GLY A 106 -20.48 29.45 19.01
CA GLY A 106 -21.06 30.78 19.21
C GLY A 106 -20.61 31.44 20.51
N ALA A 107 -20.19 32.70 20.42
CA ALA A 107 -19.94 33.56 21.57
C ALA A 107 -21.17 34.44 21.84
N GLY A 108 -21.79 34.22 22.99
CA GLY A 108 -22.85 35.08 23.54
C GLY A 108 -22.27 36.31 24.24
N SER A 109 -22.97 37.42 24.01
CA SER A 109 -22.84 38.76 24.59
C SER A 109 -22.42 38.84 26.07
N LEU A 110 -21.46 39.71 26.36
CA LEU A 110 -21.40 40.54 27.58
C LEU A 110 -20.60 41.81 27.27
N GLY A 111 -21.31 42.94 27.21
CA GLY A 111 -20.71 44.26 27.10
C GLY A 111 -20.37 44.87 28.45
N GLY A 112 -19.43 45.81 28.44
CA GLY A 112 -19.43 46.95 29.36
C GLY A 112 -18.18 47.13 30.23
N LEU A 113 -17.50 48.26 29.98
CA LEU A 113 -16.61 49.05 30.86
C LEU A 113 -15.14 48.60 30.98
N ILE A 114 -14.24 49.36 30.33
CA ILE A 114 -13.27 50.30 30.93
C ILE A 114 -12.53 51.01 29.78
N GLY A 115 -12.43 52.34 29.86
CA GLY A 115 -11.87 53.19 28.83
C GLY A 115 -10.33 53.28 28.80
N GLY A 116 -9.83 53.61 27.61
CA GLY A 116 -8.73 54.57 27.38
C GLY A 116 -7.37 54.32 28.02
N ILE A 117 -6.49 53.62 27.29
CA ILE A 117 -5.09 54.03 27.10
C ILE A 117 -4.67 53.59 25.69
N GLY A 118 -4.41 54.59 24.83
CA GLY A 118 -3.91 54.39 23.48
C GLY A 118 -2.46 53.91 23.50
N GLY A 119 -2.26 52.67 23.09
CA GLY A 119 -1.07 52.20 22.41
C GLY A 119 -1.56 51.40 21.22
N GLU A 120 -1.13 51.74 20.00
CA GLU A 120 -1.34 50.89 18.82
C GLU A 120 -0.81 49.49 19.14
N ALA A 121 -1.72 48.57 19.43
CA ALA A 121 -1.39 47.16 19.52
C ALA A 121 -1.16 46.69 18.08
N GLU A 122 0.11 46.53 17.74
CA GLU A 122 0.56 45.81 16.55
C GLU A 122 -0.23 44.50 16.44
N PRO A 123 -0.81 44.17 15.28
CA PRO A 123 -1.61 42.95 15.13
C PRO A 123 -0.78 41.74 15.58
N PRO A 124 -1.36 40.81 16.37
CA PRO A 124 -0.59 39.70 16.93
C PRO A 124 0.00 38.86 15.80
N LYS A 125 1.34 38.85 15.72
CA LYS A 125 2.09 38.01 14.78
C LYS A 125 1.69 36.55 14.98
N ALA A 126 1.34 35.87 13.89
CA ALA A 126 0.99 34.46 13.95
C ALA A 126 2.16 33.63 14.52
N PRO A 127 1.88 32.63 15.37
CA PRO A 127 2.92 31.79 15.95
C PRO A 127 3.60 30.94 14.87
N ARG A 128 4.90 30.69 15.05
CA ARG A 128 5.68 29.74 14.28
C ARG A 128 5.15 28.33 14.55
N ALA A 129 4.69 27.65 13.51
CA ALA A 129 4.04 26.34 13.62
C ALA A 129 4.46 25.36 12.51
N TRP A 130 5.13 25.83 11.45
CA TRP A 130 5.48 25.03 10.29
C TRP A 130 6.98 24.68 10.28
N PHE A 131 7.31 23.46 10.72
CA PHE A 131 8.69 22.97 10.90
C PHE A 131 9.07 21.73 10.06
N PRO A 132 8.83 21.69 8.75
CA PRO A 132 9.29 20.61 7.89
C PRO A 132 10.82 20.50 7.91
N GLU A 133 11.34 19.31 7.60
CA GLU A 133 12.78 19.09 7.41
C GLU A 133 13.25 19.42 5.99
N THR A 134 12.35 19.27 5.02
CA THR A 134 12.55 19.65 3.61
C THR A 134 11.33 20.43 3.16
N PHE A 135 11.53 21.61 2.57
CA PHE A 135 10.43 22.49 2.15
C PHE A 135 10.38 22.75 0.63
N VAL A 136 11.41 22.32 -0.09
CA VAL A 136 11.50 22.43 -1.55
C VAL A 136 11.95 21.09 -2.13
N TRP A 137 11.13 20.53 -3.01
CA TRP A 137 11.48 19.41 -3.88
C TRP A 137 10.89 19.66 -5.27
N ALA A 138 11.74 20.03 -6.23
CA ALA A 138 11.35 20.34 -7.60
C ALA A 138 12.08 19.40 -8.58
N PRO A 139 11.53 18.19 -8.84
CA PRO A 139 12.22 17.16 -9.61
C PRO A 139 12.37 17.51 -11.10
N LEU A 140 11.58 18.44 -11.61
CA LEU A 140 11.68 18.97 -12.96
C LEU A 140 11.62 20.50 -12.93
N LEU A 141 12.71 21.13 -13.34
CA LEU A 141 12.76 22.56 -13.63
C LEU A 141 13.49 22.73 -14.95
N VAL A 142 12.76 23.16 -15.98
CA VAL A 142 13.34 23.39 -17.31
C VAL A 142 13.88 24.80 -17.34
N THR A 143 15.17 24.94 -17.67
CA THR A 143 15.80 26.25 -17.84
C THR A 143 15.31 26.93 -19.11
N ASP A 144 15.33 28.25 -19.13
CA ASP A 144 15.09 29.05 -20.32
C ASP A 144 16.24 28.91 -21.35
N THR A 145 16.12 29.64 -22.47
CA THR A 145 17.12 29.65 -23.54
C THR A 145 18.48 30.21 -23.12
N GLU A 146 18.54 30.92 -22.00
CA GLU A 146 19.75 31.47 -21.39
C GLU A 146 20.26 30.57 -20.24
N GLY A 147 19.71 29.37 -20.09
CA GLY A 147 20.10 28.42 -19.06
C GLY A 147 19.57 28.76 -17.66
N ARG A 148 18.57 29.66 -17.54
CA ARG A 148 18.06 30.09 -16.23
C ARG A 148 16.81 29.36 -15.80
N GLY A 149 16.78 28.91 -14.55
CA GLY A 149 15.58 28.37 -13.89
C GLY A 149 15.22 29.20 -12.65
N GLN A 150 13.93 29.43 -12.41
CA GLN A 150 13.47 30.17 -11.22
C GLN A 150 12.43 29.36 -10.45
N LEU A 151 12.60 29.31 -9.12
CA LEU A 151 11.65 28.70 -8.20
C LEU A 151 11.36 29.66 -7.04
N SER A 152 10.07 29.82 -6.71
CA SER A 152 9.61 30.58 -5.54
C SER A 152 9.12 29.60 -4.48
N ALA A 153 9.56 29.77 -3.23
CA ALA A 153 9.13 28.94 -2.11
C ALA A 153 8.97 29.76 -0.82
N LYS A 154 8.01 29.36 0.02
CA LYS A 154 7.85 29.89 1.38
C LYS A 154 8.91 29.27 2.29
N ILE A 155 9.67 30.11 2.99
CA ILE A 155 10.66 29.62 3.96
C ILE A 155 9.93 29.08 5.20
N PRO A 156 10.34 27.92 5.76
CA PRO A 156 9.72 27.40 6.97
C PRO A 156 10.08 28.18 8.23
N ASP A 157 9.28 27.98 9.28
CA ASP A 157 9.43 28.70 10.55
C ASP A 157 10.60 28.17 11.40
N ARG A 158 11.31 27.14 10.92
CA ARG A 158 12.50 26.58 11.56
C ARG A 158 13.69 27.53 11.35
N LEU A 159 14.25 27.97 12.47
CA LEU A 159 15.41 28.86 12.50
C LEU A 159 16.69 28.01 12.42
N THR A 160 17.19 27.83 11.20
CA THR A 160 18.37 27.01 10.92
C THR A 160 19.12 27.55 9.70
N THR A 161 20.30 26.98 9.44
CA THR A 161 20.94 27.13 8.14
C THR A 161 20.35 26.13 7.17
N TRP A 162 19.60 26.61 6.19
CA TRP A 162 19.05 25.80 5.13
C TRP A 162 20.10 25.51 4.08
N ARG A 163 20.12 24.27 3.58
CA ARG A 163 20.94 23.84 2.44
C ARG A 163 20.04 23.57 1.24
N ILE A 164 20.38 24.16 0.10
CA ILE A 164 19.76 23.89 -1.19
C ILE A 164 20.76 23.09 -2.02
N LEU A 165 20.35 21.93 -2.51
CA LEU A 165 21.10 21.13 -3.48
C LEU A 165 20.35 21.20 -4.82
N ALA A 166 21.05 21.59 -5.87
CA ALA A 166 20.54 21.56 -7.23
C ALA A 166 21.36 20.58 -8.07
N LEU A 167 20.67 19.69 -8.77
CA LEU A 167 21.26 18.73 -9.70
C LEU A 167 20.66 19.00 -11.09
N GLY A 168 21.51 19.10 -12.10
CA GLY A 168 21.11 19.44 -13.46
C GLY A 168 21.71 18.49 -14.48
N HIS A 169 21.02 18.30 -15.60
CA HIS A 169 21.56 17.61 -16.76
C HIS A 169 21.21 18.36 -18.07
N SER A 170 22.07 18.25 -19.07
CA SER A 170 21.82 18.79 -20.41
C SER A 170 21.24 17.72 -21.35
N ARG A 171 20.63 18.12 -22.47
CA ARG A 171 20.21 17.17 -23.52
C ARG A 171 21.37 16.38 -24.12
N ALA A 172 22.59 16.89 -24.01
CA ALA A 172 23.81 16.22 -24.45
C ALA A 172 24.36 15.23 -23.40
N GLY A 173 23.69 15.05 -22.26
CA GLY A 173 24.08 14.10 -21.21
C GLY A 173 25.10 14.65 -20.20
N SER A 174 25.44 15.93 -20.25
CA SER A 174 26.29 16.57 -19.22
C SER A 174 25.57 16.62 -17.88
N LEU A 175 26.27 16.40 -16.77
CA LEU A 175 25.73 16.46 -15.41
C LEU A 175 26.41 17.60 -14.64
N ALA A 176 25.66 18.29 -13.78
CA ALA A 176 26.18 19.32 -12.89
C ALA A 176 25.46 19.30 -11.54
N ALA A 177 26.15 19.73 -10.48
CA ALA A 177 25.59 19.90 -9.15
C ALA A 177 26.04 21.24 -8.56
N ALA A 178 25.17 21.88 -7.78
CA ALA A 178 25.47 23.09 -7.03
C ALA A 178 24.83 23.03 -5.64
N GLU A 179 25.52 23.60 -4.65
CA GLU A 179 25.02 23.75 -3.29
C GLU A 179 25.02 25.23 -2.89
N ALA A 180 23.96 25.66 -2.21
CA ALA A 180 23.86 26.97 -1.58
C ALA A 180 23.34 26.83 -0.14
N ARG A 181 23.69 27.77 0.73
CA ARG A 181 23.22 27.82 2.12
C ARG A 181 22.74 29.20 2.49
N PHE A 182 21.68 29.30 3.27
CA PHE A 182 21.22 30.57 3.83
C PHE A 182 20.73 30.40 5.27
N LEU A 183 20.91 31.44 6.08
CA LEU A 183 20.51 31.44 7.48
C LEU A 183 19.09 31.97 7.65
N GLY A 184 18.20 31.16 8.22
CA GLY A 184 16.93 31.63 8.78
C GLY A 184 17.09 31.90 10.27
N THR A 185 16.96 33.15 10.70
CA THR A 185 17.09 33.52 12.11
C THR A 185 16.17 34.69 12.47
N LEU A 186 15.96 34.90 13.77
CA LEU A 186 15.25 36.05 14.33
C LEU A 186 16.18 36.79 15.32
N PRO A 187 16.02 38.11 15.50
CA PRO A 187 16.80 38.89 16.47
C PRO A 187 16.70 38.33 17.90
N VAL A 188 15.49 37.91 18.30
CA VAL A 188 15.22 37.28 19.59
C VAL A 188 14.12 36.25 19.39
N TYR A 189 14.31 35.03 19.87
CA TYR A 189 13.36 33.94 19.68
C TYR A 189 13.33 32.94 20.83
N VAL A 190 12.28 32.13 20.87
CA VAL A 190 12.12 31.01 21.81
C VAL A 190 12.15 29.68 21.06
N ASP A 191 12.89 28.70 21.56
CA ASP A 191 13.06 27.39 20.96
C ASP A 191 12.86 26.27 21.99
N PRO A 192 11.63 25.74 22.13
CA PRO A 192 11.34 24.61 23.00
C PRO A 192 11.83 23.29 22.39
N VAL A 193 12.59 22.53 23.17
CA VAL A 193 12.93 21.15 22.82
C VAL A 193 11.73 20.27 23.18
N VAL A 194 11.08 19.73 22.15
CA VAL A 194 9.97 18.78 22.29
C VAL A 194 10.45 17.37 21.92
N PRO A 195 10.04 16.34 22.69
CA PRO A 195 10.35 14.96 22.33
C PRO A 195 9.52 14.52 21.12
N ALA A 196 9.95 13.44 20.45
CA ALA A 196 9.19 12.84 19.35
C ALA A 196 7.84 12.27 19.83
N PHE A 197 7.85 11.64 21.00
CA PHE A 197 6.68 11.14 21.71
C PHE A 197 6.89 11.20 23.23
N LEU A 198 5.88 10.89 24.02
CA LEU A 198 5.99 10.49 25.43
C LEU A 198 5.13 9.24 25.63
N THR A 199 5.24 8.57 26.76
CA THR A 199 4.32 7.49 27.15
C THR A 199 3.40 7.97 28.28
N ALA A 200 2.17 7.47 28.32
CA ALA A 200 1.24 7.76 29.41
C ALA A 200 1.87 7.38 30.76
N GLY A 201 1.84 8.31 31.72
CA GLY A 201 2.54 8.21 32.99
C GLY A 201 3.90 8.92 33.04
N ASP A 202 4.42 9.43 31.92
CA ASP A 202 5.70 10.15 31.91
C ASP A 202 5.62 11.51 32.63
N GLU A 203 6.71 11.84 33.33
CA GLU A 203 6.97 13.16 33.92
C GLU A 203 8.31 13.68 33.40
N VAL A 204 8.29 14.72 32.56
CA VAL A 204 9.48 15.24 31.86
C VAL A 204 9.72 16.71 32.18
N ARG A 205 10.97 17.14 32.17
CA ARG A 205 11.37 18.55 32.22
C ARG A 205 11.81 19.01 30.84
N LEU A 206 10.97 19.77 30.17
CA LEU A 206 11.23 20.29 28.83
C LEU A 206 12.08 21.57 28.90
N PRO A 207 13.25 21.61 28.23
CA PRO A 207 14.03 22.83 28.12
C PRO A 207 13.41 23.79 27.10
N ILE A 208 13.19 25.03 27.53
CA ILE A 208 12.74 26.15 26.72
C ILE A 208 13.91 27.12 26.61
N GLN A 209 14.60 27.08 25.47
CA GLN A 209 15.71 27.98 25.22
C GLN A 209 15.17 29.32 24.72
N VAL A 210 15.71 30.42 25.24
CA VAL A 210 15.44 31.77 24.74
C VAL A 210 16.75 32.38 24.28
N VAL A 211 16.81 32.82 23.03
CA VAL A 211 18.07 33.25 22.39
C VAL A 211 17.96 34.69 21.94
N ASN A 212 19.01 35.47 22.20
CA ASN A 212 19.21 36.82 21.68
C ASN A 212 20.40 36.79 20.72
N THR A 213 20.17 37.09 19.44
CA THR A 213 21.21 37.16 18.42
C THR A 213 21.75 38.59 18.21
N THR A 214 21.17 39.58 18.90
CA THR A 214 21.55 40.99 18.77
C THR A 214 22.73 41.38 19.66
N ASP A 215 23.34 42.52 19.34
CA ASP A 215 24.45 43.12 20.12
C ASP A 215 24.00 43.90 21.36
N SER A 216 22.70 43.89 21.68
CA SER A 216 22.13 44.62 22.82
C SER A 216 21.44 43.68 23.80
N PRO A 217 21.44 43.98 25.12
CA PRO A 217 20.70 43.20 26.09
C PRO A 217 19.19 43.33 25.87
N VAL A 218 18.44 42.25 26.11
CA VAL A 218 16.98 42.22 25.92
C VAL A 218 16.31 41.70 27.18
N ALA A 219 15.23 42.36 27.61
CA ALA A 219 14.37 41.90 28.70
C ALA A 219 12.93 41.71 28.18
N LYS A 220 12.40 40.49 28.28
CA LYS A 220 11.05 40.11 27.82
C LYS A 220 10.42 39.11 28.79
N VAL A 221 9.11 38.92 28.70
CA VAL A 221 8.39 37.93 29.51
C VAL A 221 8.15 36.68 28.66
N LEU A 222 8.64 35.53 29.13
CA LEU A 222 8.32 34.22 28.59
C LEU A 222 7.02 33.72 29.20
N VAL A 223 6.08 33.31 28.35
CA VAL A 223 4.83 32.65 28.72
C VAL A 223 4.79 31.28 28.06
N VAL A 224 4.59 30.21 28.83
CA VAL A 224 4.44 28.84 28.30
C VAL A 224 3.12 28.26 28.77
N SER A 225 2.37 27.68 27.84
CA SER A 225 1.16 26.92 28.11
C SER A 225 1.21 25.57 27.39
N VAL A 226 0.58 24.57 27.99
CA VAL A 226 0.50 23.21 27.46
C VAL A 226 -0.96 22.76 27.51
N GLN A 227 -1.40 22.11 26.44
CA GLN A 227 -2.71 21.46 26.33
C GLN A 227 -2.50 19.97 26.06
N GLY A 228 -3.38 19.11 26.59
CA GLY A 228 -3.27 17.65 26.44
C GLY A 228 -2.37 16.96 27.48
N ALA A 229 -1.66 17.72 28.31
CA ALA A 229 -0.86 17.21 29.43
C ALA A 229 -0.97 18.14 30.65
N VAL A 230 -0.66 17.62 31.84
CA VAL A 230 -0.65 18.39 33.09
C VAL A 230 0.67 19.15 33.17
N SER A 231 0.60 20.47 33.28
CA SER A 231 1.77 21.32 33.51
C SER A 231 1.38 22.53 34.35
N ARG A 232 2.37 23.14 35.00
CA ARG A 232 2.19 24.45 35.64
C ARG A 232 2.45 25.54 34.59
N PRO A 233 1.51 26.46 34.32
CA PRO A 233 1.77 27.59 33.43
C PRO A 233 2.99 28.38 33.89
N LEU A 234 3.89 28.67 32.96
CA LEU A 234 5.09 29.47 33.22
C LEU A 234 4.84 30.90 32.75
N ARG A 235 5.13 31.87 33.62
CA ARG A 235 5.25 33.29 33.26
C ARG A 235 6.46 33.87 33.99
N ALA A 236 7.55 34.06 33.27
CA ALA A 236 8.83 34.47 33.85
C ALA A 236 9.45 35.66 33.09
N PRO A 237 9.94 36.70 33.78
CA PRO A 237 10.76 37.73 33.15
C PRO A 237 12.15 37.18 32.87
N ILE A 238 12.58 37.19 31.60
CA ILE A 238 13.87 36.71 31.14
C ILE A 238 14.74 37.91 30.73
N LYS A 239 15.97 37.95 31.24
CA LYS A 239 17.00 38.92 30.85
C LYS A 239 18.06 38.18 30.04
N LEU A 240 18.30 38.63 28.83
CA LEU A 240 19.24 38.06 27.89
C LEU A 240 20.40 39.05 27.68
N PRO A 241 21.67 38.63 27.86
CA PRO A 241 22.80 39.45 27.46
C PRO A 241 22.87 39.56 25.92
N PRO A 242 23.66 40.52 25.39
CA PRO A 242 24.02 40.55 23.97
C PRO A 242 24.55 39.19 23.51
N ARG A 243 24.08 38.70 22.36
CA ARG A 243 24.45 37.40 21.77
C ARG A 243 24.35 36.21 22.75
N GLY A 244 23.47 36.32 23.76
CA GLY A 244 23.33 35.34 24.83
C GLY A 244 22.05 34.52 24.75
N SER A 245 21.94 33.53 25.64
CA SER A 245 20.73 32.73 25.80
C SER A 245 20.40 32.51 27.27
N ALA A 246 19.12 32.23 27.55
CA ALA A 246 18.65 31.72 28.83
C ALA A 246 17.92 30.38 28.61
N LEU A 247 17.87 29.56 29.66
CA LEU A 247 17.20 28.26 29.65
C LEU A 247 16.19 28.22 30.80
N GLU A 248 14.93 27.95 30.47
CA GLU A 248 13.88 27.70 31.44
C GLU A 248 13.40 26.27 31.34
N LEU A 249 13.10 25.64 32.48
CA LEU A 249 12.61 24.26 32.51
C LEU A 249 11.11 24.24 32.83
N VAL A 250 10.33 23.56 32.00
CA VAL A 250 8.90 23.35 32.22
C VAL A 250 8.65 21.88 32.53
N SER A 251 8.15 21.60 33.73
CA SER A 251 7.71 20.25 34.10
C SER A 251 6.36 19.93 33.49
N LEU A 252 6.26 18.77 32.86
CA LEU A 252 5.08 18.26 32.17
C LEU A 252 4.84 16.81 32.57
N ARG A 253 3.59 16.46 32.86
CA ARG A 253 3.14 15.10 33.13
C ARG A 253 2.08 14.67 32.12
N ALA A 254 2.32 13.56 31.44
CA ALA A 254 1.46 13.03 30.40
C ALA A 254 0.55 11.92 30.96
N ASP A 255 -0.63 12.25 31.46
CA ASP A 255 -1.49 11.24 32.13
C ASP A 255 -2.23 10.31 31.17
N ARG A 256 -2.42 10.71 29.90
CA ARG A 256 -3.27 10.01 28.93
C ARG A 256 -2.65 10.04 27.54
N ALA A 257 -2.94 9.02 26.73
CA ALA A 257 -2.47 8.98 25.36
C ALA A 257 -3.20 10.02 24.48
N GLY A 258 -2.50 10.59 23.51
CA GLY A 258 -3.05 11.61 22.61
C GLY A 258 -2.06 12.74 22.30
N MET A 259 -2.54 13.74 21.55
CA MET A 259 -1.71 14.86 21.11
C MET A 259 -1.55 15.92 22.21
N VAL A 260 -0.31 16.36 22.42
CA VAL A 260 0.03 17.49 23.28
C VAL A 260 0.39 18.69 22.41
N LEU A 261 -0.13 19.86 22.76
CA LEU A 261 0.22 21.15 22.16
C LEU A 261 0.97 22.00 23.20
N LEU A 262 2.21 22.35 22.88
CA LEU A 262 3.02 23.29 23.65
C LEU A 262 3.09 24.62 22.91
N LYS A 263 2.72 25.70 23.60
CA LYS A 263 2.84 27.07 23.11
C LYS A 263 3.78 27.87 24.00
N ALA A 264 4.78 28.51 23.40
CA ALA A 264 5.68 29.43 24.09
C ALA A 264 5.71 30.78 23.40
N SER A 265 5.61 31.87 24.16
CA SER A 265 5.58 33.24 23.66
C SER A 265 6.53 34.14 24.44
N LEU A 266 7.30 34.96 23.75
CA LEU A 266 8.26 35.91 24.31
C LEU A 266 7.81 37.35 24.04
N GLY A 267 6.82 37.82 24.81
CA GLY A 267 6.14 39.09 24.51
C GLY A 267 5.62 39.13 23.07
N ALA A 268 5.83 40.25 22.37
CA ALA A 268 5.53 40.39 20.95
C ALA A 268 6.69 39.98 20.01
N ALA A 269 7.83 39.52 20.55
CA ALA A 269 9.02 39.26 19.73
C ALA A 269 8.91 37.96 18.93
N ASP A 270 8.44 36.89 19.58
CA ASP A 270 8.30 35.58 18.96
C ASP A 270 7.24 34.75 19.70
N SER A 271 6.57 33.86 18.97
CA SER A 271 5.64 32.86 19.51
C SER A 271 5.78 31.59 18.69
N ILE A 272 5.77 30.44 19.36
CA ILE A 272 5.95 29.13 18.76
C ILE A 272 4.91 28.14 19.29
N GLU A 273 4.41 27.29 18.39
CA GLU A 273 3.54 26.16 18.68
C GLU A 273 4.19 24.86 18.21
N ARG A 274 4.29 23.88 19.10
CA ARG A 274 4.86 22.55 18.82
C ARG A 274 3.89 21.48 19.31
N THR A 275 3.75 20.42 18.52
CA THR A 275 2.96 19.24 18.89
C THR A 275 3.83 18.01 18.97
N PHE A 276 3.45 17.09 19.85
CA PHE A 276 4.04 15.75 19.95
C PHE A 276 2.98 14.78 20.49
N ASN A 277 3.21 13.47 20.31
CA ASN A 277 2.24 12.44 20.66
C ASN A 277 2.55 11.80 22.02
N VAL A 278 1.53 11.42 22.77
CA VAL A 278 1.63 10.56 23.95
C VAL A 278 1.11 9.18 23.58
N GLU A 279 1.94 8.16 23.72
CA GLU A 279 1.64 6.76 23.45
C GLU A 279 1.04 6.06 24.68
N PRO A 280 0.22 5.00 24.50
CA PRO A 280 -0.29 4.21 25.61
C PRO A 280 0.81 3.46 26.35
N SER A 281 0.63 3.29 27.66
CA SER A 281 1.57 2.56 28.52
C SER A 281 1.31 1.06 28.62
N GLY A 282 0.19 0.56 28.11
CA GLY A 282 -0.21 -0.84 28.26
C GLY A 282 0.57 -1.83 27.39
N ARG A 283 0.32 -3.14 27.59
CA ARG A 283 0.80 -4.20 26.71
C ARG A 283 -0.04 -4.23 25.42
N PRO A 284 0.57 -4.12 24.23
CA PRO A 284 -0.18 -4.21 22.98
C PRO A 284 -0.70 -5.63 22.76
N VAL A 285 -1.93 -5.74 22.31
CA VAL A 285 -2.59 -6.96 21.85
C VAL A 285 -3.09 -6.70 20.44
N ARG A 286 -2.63 -7.51 19.49
CA ARG A 286 -2.99 -7.38 18.08
C ARG A 286 -3.96 -8.49 17.69
N LEU A 287 -5.06 -8.09 17.07
CA LEU A 287 -6.06 -8.95 16.48
C LEU A 287 -6.03 -8.75 14.98
N GLU A 288 -5.98 -9.82 14.20
CA GLU A 288 -5.87 -9.74 12.76
C GLU A 288 -6.99 -10.52 12.07
N ARG A 289 -7.52 -9.96 10.97
CA ARG A 289 -8.43 -10.65 10.07
C ARG A 289 -8.08 -10.27 8.64
N SER A 290 -7.92 -11.26 7.78
CA SER A 290 -7.71 -11.03 6.35
C SER A 290 -8.76 -11.78 5.54
N GLY A 291 -8.96 -11.36 4.29
CA GLY A 291 -9.89 -12.00 3.38
C GLY A 291 -10.00 -11.28 2.06
N THR A 292 -11.06 -11.57 1.32
CA THR A 292 -11.37 -10.92 0.03
C THR A 292 -12.67 -10.13 0.12
N LEU A 293 -12.65 -8.93 -0.45
CA LEU A 293 -13.73 -7.96 -0.49
C LEU A 293 -14.36 -8.00 -1.90
N ALA A 294 -15.64 -8.34 -1.93
CA ALA A 294 -16.49 -8.31 -3.12
C ALA A 294 -17.87 -7.82 -2.71
N ALA A 295 -18.49 -8.52 -1.76
CA ALA A 295 -19.58 -8.01 -0.93
C ALA A 295 -19.06 -7.51 0.42
N PRO A 296 -19.87 -6.75 1.20
CA PRO A 296 -19.57 -6.46 2.60
C PRO A 296 -19.20 -7.72 3.38
N ARG A 297 -18.11 -7.67 4.12
CA ARG A 297 -17.62 -8.75 4.98
C ARG A 297 -17.86 -8.38 6.42
N SER A 298 -18.66 -9.18 7.11
CA SER A 298 -18.86 -9.06 8.55
C SER A 298 -18.24 -10.23 9.29
N PHE A 299 -17.55 -9.95 10.37
CA PHE A 299 -16.89 -10.94 11.23
C PHE A 299 -16.77 -10.39 12.65
N GLU A 300 -16.47 -11.26 13.61
CA GLU A 300 -16.29 -10.86 15.01
C GLU A 300 -14.81 -10.94 15.40
N LEU A 301 -14.35 -9.93 16.14
CA LEU A 301 -13.06 -9.94 16.81
C LEU A 301 -13.29 -9.76 18.31
N GLU A 302 -12.56 -10.54 19.10
CA GLU A 302 -12.64 -10.52 20.56
C GLU A 302 -11.35 -9.95 21.15
N ALA A 303 -11.45 -8.76 21.72
CA ALA A 303 -10.39 -8.14 22.48
C ALA A 303 -10.52 -8.49 23.96
N PRO A 304 -9.41 -8.49 24.73
CA PRO A 304 -9.45 -8.68 26.17
C PRO A 304 -10.42 -7.70 26.87
N PRO A 305 -11.09 -8.12 27.96
CA PRO A 305 -12.10 -7.31 28.64
C PRO A 305 -11.53 -6.06 29.34
N ASP A 306 -10.23 -6.06 29.62
CA ASP A 306 -9.45 -5.00 30.25
C ASP A 306 -8.76 -4.07 29.23
N ALA A 307 -9.07 -4.20 27.93
CA ALA A 307 -8.45 -3.39 26.89
C ALA A 307 -8.86 -1.92 26.97
N GLU A 308 -7.86 -1.06 27.18
CA GLU A 308 -7.98 0.38 27.21
C GLU A 308 -8.38 0.93 25.84
N ARG A 309 -9.22 1.96 25.84
CA ARG A 309 -9.65 2.64 24.62
C ARG A 309 -8.57 3.56 24.06
N GLU A 310 -7.78 4.15 24.94
CA GLU A 310 -6.78 5.14 24.58
C GLU A 310 -5.66 4.50 23.78
N GLY A 311 -5.38 5.06 22.60
CA GLY A 311 -4.41 4.56 21.62
C GLY A 311 -4.77 3.26 20.89
N ALA A 312 -5.98 2.72 21.08
CA ALA A 312 -6.48 1.66 20.22
C ALA A 312 -6.49 2.11 18.75
N LYS A 313 -6.07 1.22 17.85
CA LYS A 313 -5.84 1.53 16.44
C LYS A 313 -6.29 0.39 15.55
N ALA A 314 -7.11 0.70 14.56
CA ALA A 314 -7.49 -0.22 13.50
C ALA A 314 -6.80 0.21 12.20
N VAL A 315 -6.07 -0.72 11.57
CA VAL A 315 -5.38 -0.52 10.30
C VAL A 315 -5.98 -1.49 9.29
N LEU A 316 -6.69 -0.96 8.29
CA LEU A 316 -7.22 -1.73 7.16
C LEU A 316 -6.33 -1.51 5.94
N THR A 317 -5.84 -2.59 5.37
CA THR A 317 -5.05 -2.60 4.15
C THR A 317 -5.86 -3.27 3.05
N VAL A 318 -6.00 -2.65 1.88
CA VAL A 318 -6.72 -3.20 0.72
C VAL A 318 -5.76 -3.38 -0.45
N LEU A 319 -5.84 -4.55 -1.09
CA LEU A 319 -4.90 -5.04 -2.10
C LEU A 319 -5.62 -5.30 -3.44
N PRO A 320 -5.06 -4.88 -4.58
CA PRO A 320 -5.68 -5.12 -5.89
C PRO A 320 -5.35 -6.52 -6.44
N GLY A 321 -6.22 -7.50 -6.19
CA GLY A 321 -5.94 -8.92 -6.46
C GLY A 321 -6.09 -9.38 -7.91
N ALA A 322 -7.11 -8.92 -8.64
CA ALA A 322 -7.43 -9.44 -9.98
C ALA A 322 -6.37 -9.09 -11.04
N LEU A 323 -5.78 -7.88 -10.97
CA LEU A 323 -4.75 -7.45 -11.92
C LEU A 323 -3.42 -8.20 -11.74
N ALA A 324 -3.02 -8.43 -10.48
CA ALA A 324 -1.80 -9.19 -10.18
C ALA A 324 -1.90 -10.62 -10.72
N LEU A 325 -3.07 -11.25 -10.57
CA LEU A 325 -3.33 -12.59 -11.11
C LEU A 325 -3.27 -12.59 -12.64
N LEU A 326 -3.93 -11.65 -13.31
CA LEU A 326 -3.92 -11.59 -14.77
C LEU A 326 -2.48 -11.43 -15.31
N LYS A 327 -1.69 -10.55 -14.71
CA LYS A 327 -0.26 -10.38 -15.06
C LYS A 327 0.54 -11.67 -14.82
N SER A 328 0.30 -12.35 -13.70
CA SER A 328 0.92 -13.65 -13.40
C SER A 328 0.58 -14.68 -14.48
N GLU A 329 -0.67 -14.74 -14.94
CA GLU A 329 -1.11 -15.71 -15.95
C GLU A 329 -0.59 -15.42 -17.36
N LEU A 330 -0.42 -14.16 -17.73
CA LEU A 330 0.23 -13.80 -19.00
C LEU A 330 1.67 -14.32 -19.08
N VAL A 331 2.34 -14.48 -17.94
CA VAL A 331 3.69 -15.02 -17.85
C VAL A 331 3.67 -16.56 -17.72
N ALA A 332 2.81 -17.10 -16.85
CA ALA A 332 2.85 -18.51 -16.45
C ALA A 332 2.08 -19.47 -17.37
N SER A 333 1.01 -19.02 -18.04
CA SER A 333 0.14 -19.89 -18.86
C SER A 333 0.88 -20.65 -19.96
N GLY A 334 1.80 -19.99 -20.66
CA GLY A 334 2.60 -20.59 -21.75
C GLY A 334 3.57 -21.70 -21.29
N LEU A 335 3.86 -21.81 -20.00
CA LEU A 335 4.72 -22.85 -19.43
C LEU A 335 3.98 -24.17 -19.19
N ARG A 336 2.63 -24.14 -19.16
CA ARG A 336 1.78 -25.34 -19.00
C ARG A 336 1.47 -25.97 -20.36
N GLY A 337 1.16 -27.28 -20.37
CA GLY A 337 0.88 -28.04 -21.60
C GLY A 337 -0.33 -28.96 -21.50
N GLY A 338 -0.79 -29.44 -22.66
CA GLY A 338 -1.98 -30.30 -22.80
C GLY A 338 -3.17 -29.53 -23.37
N VAL A 339 -4.12 -30.24 -24.00
CA VAL A 339 -5.18 -29.64 -24.81
C VAL A 339 -5.98 -28.54 -24.10
N ALA A 340 -6.31 -28.74 -22.83
CA ALA A 340 -7.07 -27.78 -22.05
C ALA A 340 -6.23 -26.55 -21.64
N ASN A 341 -4.96 -26.74 -21.27
CA ASN A 341 -4.03 -25.65 -20.97
C ASN A 341 -3.67 -24.83 -22.23
N ASP A 342 -3.57 -25.49 -23.38
CA ASP A 342 -3.30 -24.82 -24.66
C ASP A 342 -4.53 -24.05 -25.14
N GLY A 343 -5.75 -24.59 -24.94
CA GLY A 343 -7.00 -23.86 -25.13
C GLY A 343 -7.11 -22.65 -24.19
N TYR A 344 -6.76 -22.82 -22.92
CA TYR A 344 -6.70 -21.75 -21.91
C TYR A 344 -5.73 -20.63 -22.33
N SER A 345 -4.50 -20.99 -22.70
CA SER A 345 -3.49 -20.02 -23.14
C SER A 345 -3.93 -19.28 -24.40
N LEU A 346 -4.58 -19.97 -25.33
CA LEU A 346 -5.10 -19.35 -26.55
C LEU A 346 -6.25 -18.40 -26.25
N LEU A 347 -7.20 -18.79 -25.40
CA LEU A 347 -8.29 -17.93 -24.96
C LEU A 347 -7.77 -16.68 -24.25
N LEU A 348 -6.82 -16.85 -23.32
CA LEU A 348 -6.21 -15.76 -22.57
C LEU A 348 -5.52 -14.77 -23.52
N ALA A 349 -4.76 -15.25 -24.51
CA ALA A 349 -4.13 -14.38 -25.50
C ALA A 349 -5.16 -13.57 -26.34
N GLY A 350 -6.34 -14.14 -26.60
CA GLY A 350 -7.40 -13.45 -27.35
C GLY A 350 -8.16 -12.40 -26.54
N ARG A 351 -8.23 -12.57 -25.22
CA ARG A 351 -9.01 -11.70 -24.31
C ARG A 351 -8.16 -10.75 -23.48
N ALA A 352 -6.86 -10.99 -23.35
CA ALA A 352 -5.97 -10.24 -22.47
C ALA A 352 -5.99 -8.72 -22.72
N SER A 353 -6.05 -8.28 -23.98
CA SER A 353 -6.08 -6.84 -24.26
C SER A 353 -7.35 -6.17 -23.73
N GLU A 354 -8.50 -6.85 -23.77
CA GLU A 354 -9.78 -6.34 -23.26
C GLU A 354 -9.75 -6.26 -21.73
N LEU A 355 -9.23 -7.30 -21.08
CA LEU A 355 -9.14 -7.39 -19.62
C LEU A 355 -8.14 -6.45 -19.01
N LEU A 356 -6.95 -6.32 -19.61
CA LEU A 356 -5.94 -5.37 -19.14
C LEU A 356 -6.54 -3.97 -19.18
N LYS A 357 -7.24 -3.61 -20.25
CA LYS A 357 -7.98 -2.34 -20.35
C LYS A 357 -9.07 -2.20 -19.29
N ALA A 358 -9.89 -3.24 -19.06
CA ALA A 358 -10.93 -3.22 -18.02
C ALA A 358 -10.36 -3.05 -16.60
N LEU A 359 -9.19 -3.63 -16.34
CA LEU A 359 -8.43 -3.48 -15.09
C LEU A 359 -7.52 -2.24 -15.09
N GLY A 360 -7.61 -1.39 -16.12
CA GLY A 360 -6.83 -0.17 -16.32
C GLY A 360 -5.37 -0.36 -16.72
N ALA A 361 -4.84 -1.59 -16.79
CA ALA A 361 -3.46 -1.84 -17.15
C ALA A 361 -3.17 -1.62 -18.65
N GLU A 362 -1.94 -1.19 -18.93
CA GLU A 362 -1.44 -1.11 -20.29
C GLU A 362 -1.22 -2.51 -20.89
N VAL A 363 -1.35 -2.57 -22.21
CA VAL A 363 -1.22 -3.82 -22.98
C VAL A 363 0.20 -3.92 -23.53
N ASP A 364 0.95 -4.91 -23.06
CA ASP A 364 2.22 -5.29 -23.70
C ASP A 364 1.94 -6.10 -24.98
N ALA A 365 1.99 -5.41 -26.11
CA ALA A 365 1.69 -5.98 -27.41
C ALA A 365 2.68 -7.09 -27.83
N GLU A 366 3.94 -7.02 -27.40
CA GLU A 366 4.97 -8.00 -27.76
C GLU A 366 4.78 -9.30 -26.97
N THR A 367 4.54 -9.19 -25.66
CA THR A 367 4.23 -10.34 -24.80
C THR A 367 2.97 -11.06 -25.29
N LEU A 368 1.89 -10.33 -25.59
CA LEU A 368 0.67 -10.93 -26.12
C LEU A 368 0.86 -11.59 -27.49
N ARG A 369 1.65 -10.96 -28.38
CA ARG A 369 1.95 -11.55 -29.69
C ARG A 369 2.71 -12.86 -29.54
N THR A 370 3.73 -12.90 -28.69
CA THR A 370 4.54 -14.10 -28.43
C THR A 370 3.69 -15.23 -27.84
N MET A 371 2.90 -14.91 -26.82
CA MET A 371 1.97 -15.85 -26.20
C MET A 371 0.96 -16.42 -27.21
N LYS A 372 0.35 -15.55 -28.05
CA LYS A 372 -0.59 -15.97 -29.09
C LYS A 372 0.06 -16.94 -30.07
N ILE A 373 1.27 -16.66 -30.55
CA ILE A 373 1.98 -17.53 -31.51
C ILE A 373 2.21 -18.92 -30.90
N VAL A 374 2.73 -18.98 -29.66
CA VAL A 374 2.98 -20.26 -28.98
C VAL A 374 1.67 -21.02 -28.75
N ALA A 375 0.64 -20.37 -28.21
CA ALA A 375 -0.64 -20.99 -27.93
C ALA A 375 -1.32 -21.51 -29.21
N MET A 376 -1.27 -20.74 -30.30
CA MET A 376 -1.78 -21.13 -31.62
C MET A 376 -1.07 -22.37 -32.17
N GLN A 377 0.26 -22.39 -32.14
CA GLN A 377 1.04 -23.54 -32.60
C GLN A 377 0.67 -24.82 -31.84
N ARG A 378 0.49 -24.72 -30.52
CA ARG A 378 0.12 -25.86 -29.69
C ARG A 378 -1.33 -26.32 -29.92
N ALA A 379 -2.28 -25.38 -29.97
CA ALA A 379 -3.69 -25.69 -30.27
C ALA A 379 -3.86 -26.38 -31.63
N LEU A 380 -3.10 -25.96 -32.66
CA LEU A 380 -3.12 -26.59 -33.98
C LEU A 380 -2.69 -28.06 -33.96
N ARG A 381 -1.78 -28.46 -33.04
CA ARG A 381 -1.39 -29.88 -32.90
C ARG A 381 -2.55 -30.73 -32.42
N HIS A 382 -3.29 -30.26 -31.41
CA HIS A 382 -4.45 -30.94 -30.87
C HIS A 382 -5.64 -30.98 -31.84
N ALA A 383 -5.74 -30.00 -32.73
CA ALA A 383 -6.84 -29.87 -33.67
C ALA A 383 -6.67 -30.66 -34.99
N ARG A 384 -5.61 -31.48 -35.18
CA ARG A 384 -5.44 -32.22 -36.44
C ARG A 384 -6.55 -33.23 -36.69
N ALA A 385 -6.89 -34.02 -35.67
CA ALA A 385 -8.00 -34.97 -35.65
C ALA A 385 -8.63 -34.95 -34.24
N PRO A 386 -9.39 -33.90 -33.89
CA PRO A 386 -9.85 -33.70 -32.53
C PRO A 386 -11.03 -34.63 -32.21
N GLU A 387 -10.94 -35.34 -31.09
CA GLU A 387 -12.14 -35.91 -30.47
C GLU A 387 -13.06 -34.80 -29.96
N LEU A 388 -14.31 -35.15 -29.64
CA LEU A 388 -15.33 -34.20 -29.20
C LEU A 388 -14.85 -33.33 -28.03
N ASP A 389 -14.28 -33.94 -26.99
CA ASP A 389 -13.82 -33.22 -25.79
C ASP A 389 -12.73 -32.18 -26.12
N ALA A 390 -11.79 -32.53 -27.01
CA ALA A 390 -10.76 -31.61 -27.48
C ALA A 390 -11.34 -30.48 -28.35
N ALA A 391 -12.30 -30.81 -29.22
CA ALA A 391 -12.94 -29.82 -30.08
C ALA A 391 -13.71 -28.77 -29.27
N VAL A 392 -14.42 -29.20 -28.23
CA VAL A 392 -15.19 -28.35 -27.33
C VAL A 392 -14.31 -27.37 -26.55
N LEU A 393 -13.14 -27.82 -26.08
CA LEU A 393 -12.17 -26.96 -25.38
C LEU A 393 -11.53 -25.90 -26.28
N LEU A 394 -11.26 -26.24 -27.55
CA LEU A 394 -10.49 -25.39 -28.46
C LEU A 394 -11.35 -24.45 -29.31
N ALA A 395 -12.61 -24.79 -29.61
CA ALA A 395 -13.46 -24.03 -30.53
C ALA A 395 -13.66 -22.58 -30.06
N GLY A 396 -14.07 -22.39 -28.79
CA GLY A 396 -14.26 -21.07 -28.21
C GLY A 396 -12.96 -20.26 -28.11
N ALA A 397 -11.85 -20.92 -27.76
CA ALA A 397 -10.54 -20.29 -27.66
C ALA A 397 -10.03 -19.78 -29.02
N ALA A 398 -10.22 -20.55 -30.10
CA ALA A 398 -9.86 -20.14 -31.45
C ALA A 398 -10.70 -18.96 -31.94
N LEU A 399 -12.01 -18.96 -31.64
CA LEU A 399 -12.94 -17.89 -32.00
C LEU A 399 -12.75 -16.60 -31.17
N ALA A 400 -11.94 -16.62 -30.12
CA ALA A 400 -11.62 -15.45 -29.30
C ALA A 400 -10.60 -14.48 -29.94
N HIS A 401 -10.20 -14.71 -31.20
CA HIS A 401 -9.23 -13.91 -31.95
C HIS A 401 -9.86 -13.28 -33.19
N PRO A 402 -10.73 -12.27 -33.05
CA PRO A 402 -11.37 -11.64 -34.20
C PRO A 402 -10.32 -11.03 -35.15
N GLY A 403 -10.47 -11.29 -36.45
CA GLY A 403 -9.55 -10.79 -37.47
C GLY A 403 -8.34 -11.69 -37.75
N ASP A 404 -8.16 -12.80 -37.03
CA ASP A 404 -7.16 -13.82 -37.36
C ASP A 404 -7.77 -14.92 -38.24
N ALA A 405 -7.52 -14.84 -39.55
CA ALA A 405 -8.14 -15.75 -40.52
C ALA A 405 -7.80 -17.24 -40.27
N VAL A 406 -6.66 -17.57 -39.66
CA VAL A 406 -6.28 -18.97 -39.39
C VAL A 406 -7.05 -19.51 -38.20
N LEU A 407 -7.08 -18.75 -37.10
CA LEU A 407 -7.81 -19.15 -35.88
C LEU A 407 -9.33 -19.16 -36.11
N GLU A 408 -9.86 -18.25 -36.91
CA GLU A 408 -11.27 -18.27 -37.31
C GLU A 408 -11.63 -19.54 -38.08
N ARG A 409 -10.86 -19.91 -39.12
CA ARG A 409 -11.07 -21.15 -39.88
C ARG A 409 -10.93 -22.39 -39.01
N LEU A 410 -9.98 -22.36 -38.07
CA LEU A 410 -9.81 -23.42 -37.09
C LEU A 410 -11.07 -23.56 -36.24
N GLY A 411 -11.58 -22.45 -35.70
CA GLY A 411 -12.83 -22.40 -34.94
C GLY A 411 -14.01 -22.99 -35.71
N ASP A 412 -14.21 -22.58 -36.97
CA ASP A 412 -15.29 -23.07 -37.83
C ASP A 412 -15.23 -24.60 -38.04
N ARG A 413 -14.02 -25.14 -38.25
CA ARG A 413 -13.81 -26.58 -38.41
C ARG A 413 -14.07 -27.35 -37.12
N LEU A 414 -13.63 -26.81 -35.98
CA LEU A 414 -13.87 -27.42 -34.67
C LEU A 414 -15.36 -27.42 -34.32
N VAL A 415 -16.07 -26.29 -34.55
CA VAL A 415 -17.53 -26.19 -34.39
C VAL A 415 -18.25 -27.19 -35.29
N SER A 416 -17.81 -27.34 -36.55
CA SER A 416 -18.39 -28.34 -37.46
C SER A 416 -18.22 -29.77 -36.92
N THR A 417 -17.08 -30.07 -36.31
CA THR A 417 -16.82 -31.37 -35.67
C THR A 417 -17.77 -31.61 -34.48
N ILE A 418 -17.99 -30.58 -33.65
CA ILE A 418 -18.93 -30.65 -32.52
C ILE A 418 -20.36 -30.88 -33.03
N LEU A 419 -20.78 -30.16 -34.08
CA LEU A 419 -22.12 -30.28 -34.65
C LEU A 419 -22.41 -31.68 -35.21
N VAL A 420 -21.43 -32.32 -35.85
CA VAL A 420 -21.55 -33.70 -36.37
C VAL A 420 -21.73 -34.71 -35.23
N ALA A 421 -21.18 -34.43 -34.05
CA ALA A 421 -21.32 -35.28 -32.87
C ALA A 421 -22.66 -35.11 -32.11
N GLN A 422 -23.55 -34.21 -32.57
CA GLN A 422 -24.86 -34.04 -31.97
C GLN A 422 -25.84 -35.11 -32.45
N ARG A 423 -26.46 -35.82 -31.51
CA ARG A 423 -27.45 -36.87 -31.77
C ARG A 423 -28.84 -36.27 -32.05
N PRO A 424 -29.76 -37.04 -32.67
CA PRO A 424 -31.14 -36.61 -32.89
C PRO A 424 -31.91 -36.28 -31.59
N ASP A 425 -31.55 -36.89 -30.47
CA ASP A 425 -32.14 -36.62 -29.16
C ASP A 425 -31.69 -35.27 -28.54
N GLY A 426 -30.72 -34.62 -29.18
CA GLY A 426 -30.15 -33.31 -28.82
C GLY A 426 -28.87 -33.36 -28.01
N THR A 427 -28.46 -34.53 -27.50
CA THR A 427 -27.23 -34.72 -26.74
C THR A 427 -26.00 -34.72 -27.64
N PHE A 428 -24.84 -34.30 -27.11
CA PHE A 428 -23.55 -34.43 -27.81
C PHE A 428 -22.81 -35.66 -27.27
N GLY A 429 -22.32 -36.54 -28.14
CA GLY A 429 -21.52 -37.69 -27.68
C GLY A 429 -21.35 -38.82 -28.70
N GLY A 430 -20.14 -39.39 -28.75
CA GLY A 430 -19.75 -40.43 -29.72
C GLY A 430 -19.41 -41.82 -29.15
N GLN A 431 -19.23 -41.96 -27.83
CA GLN A 431 -18.80 -43.23 -27.20
C GLN A 431 -19.89 -43.88 -26.33
N THR A 432 -19.81 -45.20 -26.15
CA THR A 432 -20.64 -46.00 -25.23
C THR A 432 -20.09 -45.93 -23.80
N GLY A 433 -20.95 -45.98 -22.77
CA GLY A 433 -20.51 -46.05 -21.36
C GLY A 433 -20.51 -44.73 -20.59
N TYR A 434 -21.11 -43.66 -21.12
CA TYR A 434 -21.29 -42.41 -20.38
C TYR A 434 -22.46 -42.55 -19.39
N THR A 435 -22.27 -42.08 -18.16
CA THR A 435 -23.39 -41.83 -17.24
C THR A 435 -24.25 -40.69 -17.78
N LEU A 436 -25.50 -40.59 -17.32
CA LEU A 436 -26.39 -39.50 -17.73
C LEU A 436 -25.77 -38.12 -17.41
N GLN A 437 -25.25 -37.90 -16.20
CA GLN A 437 -24.63 -36.61 -15.83
C GLN A 437 -23.46 -36.27 -16.74
N ARG A 438 -22.58 -37.24 -17.03
CA ARG A 438 -21.45 -37.04 -17.95
C ARG A 438 -21.92 -36.64 -19.35
N LEU A 439 -22.98 -37.26 -19.86
CA LEU A 439 -23.59 -36.93 -21.14
C LEU A 439 -24.19 -35.51 -21.15
N LEU A 440 -24.82 -35.09 -20.05
CA LEU A 440 -25.36 -33.74 -19.91
C LEU A 440 -24.24 -32.69 -19.82
N VAL A 441 -23.15 -32.99 -19.12
CA VAL A 441 -21.96 -32.12 -19.02
C VAL A 441 -21.35 -31.87 -20.40
N ILE A 442 -21.02 -32.91 -21.18
CA ILE A 442 -20.45 -32.71 -22.53
C ILE A 442 -21.45 -32.03 -23.47
N THR A 443 -22.76 -32.26 -23.27
CA THR A 443 -23.81 -31.59 -24.04
C THR A 443 -23.82 -30.09 -23.77
N ALA A 444 -23.65 -29.70 -22.51
CA ALA A 444 -23.59 -28.30 -22.08
C ALA A 444 -22.29 -27.61 -22.54
N GLU A 445 -21.14 -28.26 -22.42
CA GLU A 445 -19.88 -27.72 -22.94
C GLU A 445 -19.94 -27.56 -24.48
N GLY A 446 -20.49 -28.54 -25.20
CA GLY A 446 -20.70 -28.47 -26.65
C GLY A 446 -21.64 -27.34 -27.07
N ALA A 447 -22.77 -27.17 -26.37
CA ALA A 447 -23.70 -26.07 -26.62
C ALA A 447 -23.04 -24.69 -26.40
N ARG A 448 -22.17 -24.56 -25.39
CA ARG A 448 -21.37 -23.35 -25.14
C ARG A 448 -20.38 -23.08 -26.27
N ALA A 449 -19.60 -24.10 -26.66
CA ALA A 449 -18.57 -24.00 -27.69
C ALA A 449 -19.16 -23.60 -29.05
N VAL A 450 -20.27 -24.21 -29.44
CA VAL A 450 -20.99 -23.86 -30.67
C VAL A 450 -21.59 -22.44 -30.58
N GLY A 451 -22.03 -22.03 -29.38
CA GLY A 451 -22.56 -20.70 -29.11
C GLY A 451 -21.55 -19.55 -29.33
N ALA A 452 -20.25 -19.82 -29.26
CA ALA A 452 -19.20 -18.83 -29.55
C ALA A 452 -19.13 -18.44 -31.03
N HIS A 453 -19.72 -19.23 -31.94
CA HIS A 453 -19.64 -19.03 -33.38
C HIS A 453 -20.67 -18.00 -33.88
N THR A 454 -20.28 -16.74 -33.88
CA THR A 454 -21.19 -15.59 -34.11
C THR A 454 -20.92 -14.80 -35.38
N LYS A 455 -19.99 -15.25 -36.25
CA LYS A 455 -19.46 -14.43 -37.35
C LYS A 455 -20.46 -14.19 -38.50
N THR A 456 -21.16 -15.23 -38.95
CA THR A 456 -22.10 -15.13 -40.10
C THR A 456 -23.53 -15.46 -39.66
N ALA A 457 -24.53 -14.99 -40.43
CA ALA A 457 -25.93 -15.35 -40.15
C ALA A 457 -26.15 -16.88 -40.22
N ILE A 458 -25.49 -17.57 -41.15
CA ILE A 458 -25.57 -19.03 -41.30
C ILE A 458 -24.96 -19.73 -40.08
N ALA A 459 -23.78 -19.27 -39.63
CA ALA A 459 -23.12 -19.73 -38.42
C ALA A 459 -24.02 -19.59 -37.18
N LYS A 460 -24.59 -18.39 -37.00
CA LYS A 460 -25.52 -18.09 -35.91
C LYS A 460 -26.74 -19.00 -35.94
N ASN A 461 -27.35 -19.21 -37.11
CA ASN A 461 -28.53 -20.07 -37.26
C ASN A 461 -28.22 -21.53 -36.94
N ARG A 462 -27.08 -22.05 -37.42
CA ARG A 462 -26.62 -23.41 -37.09
C ARG A 462 -26.36 -23.57 -35.59
N ALA A 463 -25.72 -22.57 -34.99
CA ALA A 463 -25.43 -22.57 -33.56
C ALA A 463 -26.70 -22.52 -32.71
N GLN A 464 -27.66 -21.67 -33.07
CA GLN A 464 -28.96 -21.58 -32.42
C GLN A 464 -29.74 -22.89 -32.53
N GLY A 465 -29.79 -23.51 -33.71
CA GLY A 465 -30.45 -24.80 -33.90
C GLY A 465 -29.85 -25.92 -33.05
N ALA A 466 -28.52 -25.98 -32.96
CA ALA A 466 -27.83 -26.95 -32.10
C ALA A 466 -28.09 -26.69 -30.61
N ARG A 467 -28.06 -25.43 -30.17
CA ARG A 467 -28.38 -25.05 -28.78
C ARG A 467 -29.82 -25.34 -28.41
N LEU A 468 -30.77 -25.17 -29.34
CA LEU A 468 -32.17 -25.50 -29.13
C LEU A 468 -32.37 -27.02 -28.94
N ARG A 469 -31.68 -27.84 -29.73
CA ARG A 469 -31.69 -29.30 -29.54
C ARG A 469 -31.06 -29.72 -28.20
N ALA A 470 -29.94 -29.12 -27.81
CA ALA A 470 -29.33 -29.35 -26.50
C ALA A 470 -30.27 -28.96 -25.36
N ARG A 471 -30.97 -27.81 -25.48
CA ARG A 471 -32.02 -27.39 -24.55
C ARG A 471 -33.13 -28.44 -24.42
N GLY A 472 -33.62 -28.99 -25.53
CA GLY A 472 -34.63 -30.06 -25.50
C GLY A 472 -34.14 -31.33 -24.79
N ALA A 473 -32.84 -31.65 -24.89
CA ALA A 473 -32.24 -32.73 -24.11
C ALA A 473 -32.21 -32.40 -22.60
N PHE A 474 -31.82 -31.18 -22.21
CA PHE A 474 -31.85 -30.75 -20.82
C PHE A 474 -33.26 -30.77 -20.22
N GLU A 475 -34.27 -30.32 -20.97
CA GLU A 475 -35.67 -30.34 -20.53
C GLU A 475 -36.15 -31.78 -20.28
N ARG A 476 -35.79 -32.74 -21.14
CA ARG A 476 -36.16 -34.16 -21.00
C ARG A 476 -35.58 -34.81 -19.74
N TYR A 477 -34.36 -34.43 -19.37
CA TYR A 477 -33.62 -35.04 -18.26
C TYR A 477 -33.58 -34.15 -17.01
N LEU A 478 -34.30 -33.03 -16.98
CA LEU A 478 -34.25 -32.05 -15.88
C LEU A 478 -34.52 -32.68 -14.50
N GLY A 479 -35.48 -33.59 -14.41
CA GLY A 479 -35.81 -34.29 -13.16
C GLY A 479 -34.75 -35.30 -12.70
N GLN A 480 -33.79 -35.64 -13.56
CA GLN A 480 -32.71 -36.59 -13.32
C GLN A 480 -31.34 -35.90 -13.14
N VAL A 481 -31.29 -34.56 -13.13
CA VAL A 481 -30.09 -33.81 -12.72
C VAL A 481 -30.01 -33.86 -11.20
N ASP A 482 -29.15 -34.73 -10.67
CA ASP A 482 -29.06 -35.07 -9.24
C ASP A 482 -27.96 -34.31 -8.49
N ASP A 483 -26.98 -33.74 -9.20
CA ASP A 483 -25.86 -33.02 -8.61
C ASP A 483 -25.81 -31.52 -9.02
N PRO A 484 -25.30 -30.65 -8.14
CA PRO A 484 -25.27 -29.21 -8.38
C PRO A 484 -24.19 -28.79 -9.37
N PHE A 485 -23.13 -29.60 -9.58
CA PHE A 485 -22.11 -29.31 -10.57
C PHE A 485 -22.69 -29.41 -11.98
N THR A 486 -23.40 -30.50 -12.31
CA THR A 486 -24.06 -30.67 -13.60
C THR A 486 -25.10 -29.57 -13.83
N ALA A 487 -25.88 -29.21 -12.80
CA ALA A 487 -26.80 -28.08 -12.89
C ALA A 487 -26.08 -26.76 -13.23
N ALA A 488 -24.95 -26.46 -12.59
CA ALA A 488 -24.14 -25.28 -12.86
C ALA A 488 -23.51 -25.30 -14.26
N VAL A 489 -23.05 -26.45 -14.74
CA VAL A 489 -22.51 -26.61 -16.10
C VAL A 489 -23.59 -26.38 -17.15
N ILE A 490 -24.80 -26.93 -16.96
CA ILE A 490 -25.95 -26.72 -17.85
C ILE A 490 -26.33 -25.24 -17.90
N LEU A 491 -26.46 -24.57 -16.75
CA LEU A 491 -26.77 -23.14 -16.69
C LEU A 491 -25.71 -22.29 -17.40
N SER A 492 -24.44 -22.51 -17.07
CA SER A 492 -23.30 -21.78 -17.65
C SER A 492 -23.05 -22.11 -19.14
N SER A 493 -23.79 -23.05 -19.74
CA SER A 493 -23.77 -23.25 -21.20
C SER A 493 -24.44 -22.11 -21.98
N GLY A 494 -25.32 -21.35 -21.30
CA GLY A 494 -26.18 -20.34 -21.90
C GLY A 494 -27.30 -20.91 -22.78
N ALA A 495 -27.44 -22.23 -22.93
CA ALA A 495 -28.49 -22.84 -23.76
C ALA A 495 -29.88 -22.89 -23.07
N VAL A 496 -29.93 -22.63 -21.76
CA VAL A 496 -31.13 -22.72 -20.93
C VAL A 496 -31.59 -21.34 -20.47
N SER A 497 -32.92 -21.17 -20.35
CA SER A 497 -33.55 -19.94 -19.85
C SER A 497 -34.95 -20.25 -19.28
N GLY A 498 -35.57 -19.29 -18.59
CA GLY A 498 -36.94 -19.40 -18.07
C GLY A 498 -37.08 -20.38 -16.90
N SER A 499 -38.20 -21.09 -16.82
CA SER A 499 -38.54 -21.98 -15.68
C SER A 499 -37.51 -23.08 -15.42
N MET A 500 -36.94 -23.67 -16.48
CA MET A 500 -35.86 -24.66 -16.35
C MET A 500 -34.62 -24.05 -15.72
N ALA A 501 -34.21 -22.86 -16.17
CA ALA A 501 -33.06 -22.17 -15.58
C ALA A 501 -33.29 -21.84 -14.11
N ASN A 502 -34.48 -21.39 -13.73
CA ASN A 502 -34.83 -21.13 -12.32
C ASN A 502 -34.70 -22.39 -11.46
N THR A 503 -35.16 -23.54 -11.96
CA THR A 503 -35.10 -24.83 -11.24
C THR A 503 -33.65 -25.27 -11.01
N LEU A 504 -32.82 -25.16 -12.04
CA LEU A 504 -31.39 -25.48 -11.93
C LEU A 504 -30.67 -24.48 -11.02
N LEU A 505 -31.04 -23.19 -11.10
CA LEU A 505 -30.41 -22.14 -10.32
C LEU A 505 -30.69 -22.31 -8.83
N GLU A 506 -31.92 -22.67 -8.46
CA GLU A 506 -32.28 -22.98 -7.08
C GLU A 506 -31.45 -24.16 -6.53
N ARG A 507 -31.17 -25.18 -7.35
CA ARG A 507 -30.30 -26.30 -6.96
C ARG A 507 -28.86 -25.83 -6.73
N VAL A 508 -28.32 -25.00 -7.61
CA VAL A 508 -26.95 -24.46 -7.48
C VAL A 508 -26.85 -23.57 -6.24
N THR A 509 -27.78 -22.63 -6.04
CA THR A 509 -27.69 -21.67 -4.94
C THR A 509 -27.87 -22.32 -3.57
N LYS A 510 -28.75 -23.33 -3.45
CA LYS A 510 -28.91 -24.11 -2.21
C LYS A 510 -27.67 -24.94 -1.83
N ALA A 511 -26.87 -25.33 -2.83
CA ALA A 511 -25.68 -26.15 -2.61
C ALA A 511 -24.43 -25.34 -2.25
N ILE A 512 -24.46 -24.00 -2.40
CA ILE A 512 -23.31 -23.14 -2.06
C ILE A 512 -23.14 -23.09 -0.55
N VAL A 513 -21.90 -23.32 -0.08
CA VAL A 513 -21.53 -23.29 1.34
C VAL A 513 -20.61 -22.12 1.63
N THR A 514 -20.61 -21.64 2.88
CA THR A 514 -19.69 -20.61 3.38
C THR A 514 -18.61 -21.27 4.23
N ARG A 515 -17.34 -21.02 3.90
CA ARG A 515 -16.17 -21.51 4.65
C ARG A 515 -15.89 -20.64 5.89
N GLU A 516 -14.99 -21.11 6.76
CA GLU A 516 -14.55 -20.39 7.97
C GLU A 516 -13.92 -19.01 7.68
N ASP A 517 -13.25 -18.88 6.54
CA ASP A 517 -12.68 -17.62 6.05
C ASP A 517 -13.75 -16.66 5.48
N GLY A 518 -15.02 -17.08 5.44
CA GLY A 518 -16.16 -16.33 4.91
C GLY A 518 -16.30 -16.42 3.38
N SER A 519 -15.43 -17.15 2.69
CA SER A 519 -15.57 -17.38 1.24
C SER A 519 -16.71 -18.35 0.93
N LYS A 520 -17.36 -18.16 -0.21
CA LYS A 520 -18.43 -19.04 -0.69
C LYS A 520 -17.92 -19.92 -1.81
N VAL A 521 -18.26 -21.20 -1.76
CA VAL A 521 -17.83 -22.20 -2.76
C VAL A 521 -18.96 -23.17 -3.09
N LEU A 522 -18.90 -23.77 -4.27
CA LEU A 522 -19.76 -24.90 -4.63
C LEU A 522 -18.99 -26.21 -4.41
N PRO A 523 -19.33 -27.02 -3.40
CA PRO A 523 -18.69 -28.31 -3.15
C PRO A 523 -19.04 -29.31 -4.26
N VAL A 524 -18.16 -30.28 -4.48
CA VAL A 524 -18.35 -31.37 -5.46
C VAL A 524 -18.76 -32.64 -4.71
N PRO A 525 -19.97 -33.17 -4.93
CA PRO A 525 -20.38 -34.46 -4.36
C PRO A 525 -19.55 -35.64 -4.88
N GLU A 526 -19.51 -36.73 -4.11
CA GLU A 526 -18.84 -37.97 -4.51
C GLU A 526 -19.50 -38.58 -5.76
N GLY A 527 -18.70 -39.14 -6.67
CA GLY A 527 -19.17 -39.80 -7.90
C GLY A 527 -19.48 -38.87 -9.07
N VAL A 528 -19.44 -37.54 -8.87
CA VAL A 528 -19.58 -36.57 -9.96
C VAL A 528 -18.34 -36.59 -10.85
N VAL A 529 -18.57 -36.62 -12.17
CA VAL A 529 -17.50 -36.66 -13.18
C VAL A 529 -17.77 -35.67 -14.31
N ARG A 530 -16.69 -35.13 -14.87
CA ARG A 530 -16.69 -34.28 -16.06
C ARG A 530 -16.88 -35.10 -17.33
N SER A 531 -16.92 -34.43 -18.47
CA SER A 531 -16.99 -35.04 -19.80
C SER A 531 -15.83 -35.99 -20.12
N ASP A 532 -14.64 -35.78 -19.55
CA ASP A 532 -13.48 -36.67 -19.69
C ASP A 532 -13.48 -37.85 -18.70
N GLY A 533 -14.46 -37.92 -17.79
CA GLY A 533 -14.59 -38.98 -16.79
C GLY A 533 -13.78 -38.74 -15.51
N VAL A 534 -13.11 -37.59 -15.38
CA VAL A 534 -12.38 -37.20 -14.16
C VAL A 534 -13.31 -36.42 -13.22
N ALA A 535 -13.12 -36.55 -11.91
CA ALA A 535 -13.86 -35.74 -10.94
C ALA A 535 -13.49 -34.25 -11.07
N PRO A 536 -14.47 -33.32 -11.09
CA PRO A 536 -14.17 -31.90 -11.13
C PRO A 536 -13.58 -31.43 -9.79
N SER A 537 -12.74 -30.40 -9.85
CA SER A 537 -12.27 -29.74 -8.63
C SER A 537 -13.35 -28.81 -8.05
N GLU A 538 -13.28 -28.53 -6.75
CA GLU A 538 -14.20 -27.59 -6.10
C GLU A 538 -14.12 -26.17 -6.70
N VAL A 539 -12.92 -25.74 -7.10
CA VAL A 539 -12.72 -24.43 -7.74
C VAL A 539 -13.34 -24.39 -9.15
N GLU A 540 -13.29 -25.49 -9.89
CA GLU A 540 -13.98 -25.63 -11.19
C GLU A 540 -15.50 -25.59 -11.02
N ALA A 541 -16.03 -26.31 -10.03
CA ALA A 541 -17.46 -26.27 -9.70
C ALA A 541 -17.92 -24.86 -9.28
N THR A 542 -17.13 -24.20 -8.45
CA THR A 542 -17.35 -22.81 -8.02
C THR A 542 -17.33 -21.86 -9.21
N ALA A 543 -16.45 -22.07 -10.19
CA ALA A 543 -16.39 -21.26 -11.41
C ALA A 543 -17.64 -21.47 -12.29
N HIS A 544 -18.13 -22.70 -12.43
CA HIS A 544 -19.39 -22.96 -13.11
C HIS A 544 -20.59 -22.32 -12.39
N ALA A 545 -20.62 -22.32 -11.07
CA ALA A 545 -21.66 -21.64 -10.29
C ALA A 545 -21.64 -20.12 -10.50
N ALA A 546 -20.45 -19.50 -10.49
CA ALA A 546 -20.30 -18.08 -10.80
C ALA A 546 -20.79 -17.75 -12.21
N LEU A 547 -20.38 -18.53 -13.22
CA LEU A 547 -20.84 -18.38 -14.60
C LEU A 547 -22.35 -18.61 -14.75
N ALA A 548 -22.92 -19.56 -14.00
CA ALA A 548 -24.36 -19.81 -14.00
C ALA A 548 -25.13 -18.58 -13.52
N LEU A 549 -24.76 -18.00 -12.38
CA LEU A 549 -25.34 -16.77 -11.84
C LEU A 549 -25.22 -15.60 -12.82
N LEU A 550 -24.03 -15.38 -13.38
CA LEU A 550 -23.78 -14.31 -14.36
C LEU A 550 -24.61 -14.50 -15.64
N SER A 551 -24.67 -15.74 -16.17
CA SER A 551 -25.40 -16.04 -17.40
C SER A 551 -26.91 -15.82 -17.29
N GLN A 552 -27.46 -16.00 -16.08
CA GLN A 552 -28.89 -15.81 -15.79
C GLN A 552 -29.19 -14.42 -15.24
N ASN A 553 -28.18 -13.54 -15.12
CA ASN A 553 -28.28 -12.24 -14.47
C ASN A 553 -28.90 -12.33 -13.07
N ALA A 554 -28.52 -13.36 -12.32
CA ALA A 554 -29.05 -13.68 -10.99
C ALA A 554 -27.98 -13.46 -9.91
N ASP A 555 -28.36 -12.79 -8.83
CA ASP A 555 -27.53 -12.53 -7.64
C ASP A 555 -26.06 -12.17 -7.97
N LYS A 556 -25.86 -10.98 -8.56
CA LYS A 556 -24.54 -10.46 -8.97
C LYS A 556 -23.54 -10.44 -7.79
N LEU A 557 -24.02 -10.17 -6.57
CA LEU A 557 -23.19 -10.16 -5.35
C LEU A 557 -22.66 -11.56 -5.03
N LEU A 558 -23.52 -12.58 -5.09
CA LEU A 558 -23.10 -13.97 -4.89
C LEU A 558 -22.10 -14.40 -5.97
N ALA A 559 -22.32 -14.03 -7.24
CA ALA A 559 -21.36 -14.32 -8.30
C ALA A 559 -19.97 -13.71 -8.03
N MET A 560 -19.92 -12.48 -7.49
CA MET A 560 -18.68 -11.81 -7.11
C MET A 560 -18.00 -12.45 -5.88
N ASP A 561 -18.79 -12.98 -4.93
CA ASP A 561 -18.28 -13.76 -3.80
C ASP A 561 -17.59 -15.06 -4.27
N LEU A 562 -18.26 -15.82 -5.15
CA LEU A 562 -17.67 -17.02 -5.74
C LEU A 562 -16.41 -16.67 -6.53
N GLY A 563 -16.44 -15.56 -7.28
CA GLY A 563 -15.27 -15.01 -7.97
C GLY A 563 -14.08 -14.74 -7.07
N SER A 564 -14.33 -14.26 -5.85
CA SER A 564 -13.27 -14.02 -4.87
C SER A 564 -12.63 -15.33 -4.37
N ALA A 565 -13.43 -16.40 -4.21
CA ALA A 565 -12.91 -17.73 -3.89
C ALA A 565 -12.06 -18.32 -5.04
N LEU A 566 -12.39 -18.00 -6.29
CA LEU A 566 -11.53 -18.34 -7.43
C LEU A 566 -10.19 -17.61 -7.31
N LEU A 567 -10.20 -16.31 -7.04
CA LEU A 567 -8.97 -15.54 -6.96
C LEU A 567 -8.06 -15.99 -5.80
N SER A 568 -8.63 -16.36 -4.64
CA SER A 568 -7.86 -16.82 -3.48
C SER A 568 -7.28 -18.23 -3.64
N SER A 569 -7.89 -19.08 -4.48
CA SER A 569 -7.42 -20.45 -4.74
C SER A 569 -6.33 -20.55 -5.80
N TYR A 570 -5.96 -19.42 -6.42
CA TYR A 570 -4.93 -19.35 -7.45
C TYR A 570 -3.53 -19.69 -6.93
N ARG A 571 -2.79 -20.50 -7.68
CA ARG A 571 -1.40 -20.86 -7.41
C ARG A 571 -0.53 -20.58 -8.63
N PRO A 572 0.53 -19.76 -8.57
CA PRO A 572 1.33 -19.41 -9.76
C PRO A 572 1.90 -20.60 -10.55
N SER A 573 2.22 -21.72 -9.89
CA SER A 573 2.81 -22.90 -10.52
C SER A 573 1.82 -23.77 -11.31
N MET A 574 0.54 -23.79 -10.94
CA MET A 574 -0.48 -24.69 -11.51
C MET A 574 -1.78 -23.99 -11.92
N GLY A 575 -2.00 -22.74 -11.49
CA GLY A 575 -3.20 -21.95 -11.72
C GLY A 575 -4.27 -22.33 -10.72
N TRP A 576 -5.43 -22.72 -11.21
CA TRP A 576 -6.54 -23.28 -10.44
C TRP A 576 -6.57 -24.81 -10.43
N GLY A 577 -5.58 -25.47 -11.02
CA GLY A 577 -5.48 -26.93 -10.99
C GLY A 577 -5.07 -27.50 -12.33
N ASP A 578 -5.92 -28.35 -12.90
CA ASP A 578 -5.70 -28.90 -14.25
C ASP A 578 -6.12 -27.90 -15.34
N GLY A 579 -5.86 -28.24 -16.60
CA GLY A 579 -6.16 -27.35 -17.72
C GLY A 579 -7.64 -27.05 -17.94
N ARG A 580 -8.57 -27.92 -17.50
CA ARG A 580 -10.01 -27.66 -17.65
C ARG A 580 -10.51 -26.74 -16.55
N ALA A 581 -10.05 -26.97 -15.32
CA ALA A 581 -10.26 -26.04 -14.21
C ALA A 581 -9.70 -24.65 -14.57
N ASN A 582 -8.47 -24.58 -15.08
CA ASN A 582 -7.86 -23.31 -15.53
C ASN A 582 -8.73 -22.61 -16.59
N LEU A 583 -9.22 -23.34 -17.60
CA LEU A 583 -10.06 -22.80 -18.65
C LEU A 583 -11.41 -22.28 -18.12
N THR A 584 -12.09 -23.04 -17.27
CA THR A 584 -13.39 -22.65 -16.70
C THR A 584 -13.25 -21.48 -15.72
N CYS A 585 -12.27 -21.53 -14.82
CA CYS A 585 -11.97 -20.44 -13.90
C CYS A 585 -11.61 -19.17 -14.67
N LEU A 586 -10.89 -19.29 -15.80
CA LEU A 586 -10.69 -18.16 -16.69
C LEU A 586 -12.00 -17.59 -17.18
N TYR A 587 -12.87 -18.40 -17.79
CA TYR A 587 -14.16 -17.90 -18.27
C TYR A 587 -14.93 -17.16 -17.17
N ALA A 588 -14.95 -17.69 -15.96
CA ALA A 588 -15.59 -17.03 -14.82
C ALA A 588 -14.93 -15.68 -14.49
N VAL A 589 -13.59 -15.64 -14.37
CA VAL A 589 -12.82 -14.41 -14.13
C VAL A 589 -13.05 -13.41 -15.27
N LEU A 590 -12.96 -13.82 -16.54
CA LEU A 590 -13.22 -12.96 -17.69
C LEU A 590 -14.59 -12.31 -17.62
N GLU A 591 -15.62 -13.09 -17.27
CA GLU A 591 -16.98 -12.61 -17.19
C GLU A 591 -17.23 -11.69 -15.98
N LEU A 592 -16.56 -11.96 -14.86
CA LEU A 592 -16.61 -11.14 -13.64
C LEU A 592 -15.89 -9.80 -13.79
N PHE A 593 -14.81 -9.76 -14.58
CA PHE A 593 -13.92 -8.61 -14.75
C PHE A 593 -14.03 -7.96 -16.14
N LYS A 594 -15.10 -8.23 -16.89
CA LYS A 594 -15.33 -7.62 -18.21
C LYS A 594 -15.70 -6.14 -18.15
N GLU A 595 -16.31 -5.71 -17.04
CA GLU A 595 -16.68 -4.32 -16.82
C GLU A 595 -15.48 -3.55 -16.26
N PRO A 596 -15.22 -2.31 -16.73
CA PRO A 596 -14.14 -1.51 -16.20
C PRO A 596 -14.33 -1.26 -14.70
N ILE A 597 -13.24 -1.29 -13.93
CA ILE A 597 -13.31 -0.99 -12.50
C ILE A 597 -13.84 0.45 -12.34
N PRO A 598 -14.83 0.69 -11.47
CA PRO A 598 -15.38 2.02 -11.24
C PRO A 598 -14.29 3.03 -10.88
N GLU A 599 -14.39 4.26 -11.41
CA GLU A 599 -13.36 5.28 -11.22
C GLU A 599 -13.15 5.68 -9.76
N ASN A 600 -14.16 5.50 -8.91
CA ASN A 600 -14.12 5.78 -7.48
C ASN A 600 -14.80 4.65 -6.71
N VAL A 601 -14.05 4.03 -5.80
CA VAL A 601 -14.54 2.95 -4.93
C VAL A 601 -14.27 3.35 -3.49
N ALA A 602 -15.33 3.62 -2.72
CA ALA A 602 -15.22 3.89 -1.30
C ALA A 602 -14.98 2.58 -0.54
N ILE A 603 -13.92 2.55 0.27
CA ILE A 603 -13.61 1.47 1.21
C ILE A 603 -13.98 1.96 2.60
N ILE A 604 -14.85 1.23 3.29
CA ILE A 604 -15.39 1.62 4.60
C ILE A 604 -15.13 0.48 5.59
N LEU A 605 -14.59 0.84 6.75
CA LEU A 605 -14.44 -0.02 7.93
C LEU A 605 -15.41 0.45 9.01
N GLU A 606 -16.18 -0.48 9.56
CA GLU A 606 -17.11 -0.23 10.66
C GLU A 606 -16.91 -1.21 11.81
N GLN A 607 -17.19 -0.73 13.02
CA GLN A 607 -17.32 -1.56 14.23
C GLN A 607 -18.69 -1.31 14.85
N GLY A 608 -19.51 -2.35 14.97
CA GLY A 608 -20.86 -2.26 15.54
C GLY A 608 -21.77 -1.26 14.81
N GLY A 609 -21.57 -1.08 13.50
CA GLY A 609 -22.32 -0.13 12.66
C GLY A 609 -21.84 1.33 12.73
N VAL A 610 -20.77 1.62 13.47
CA VAL A 610 -20.14 2.95 13.51
C VAL A 610 -18.91 2.94 12.61
N GLU A 611 -18.81 3.93 11.72
CA GLU A 611 -17.67 4.10 10.82
C GLU A 611 -16.39 4.40 11.61
N VAL A 612 -15.38 3.56 11.42
CA VAL A 612 -14.05 3.69 12.03
C VAL A 612 -13.12 4.48 11.13
N THR A 613 -13.13 4.17 9.84
CA THR A 613 -12.34 4.87 8.82
C THR A 613 -12.92 4.62 7.43
N ARG A 614 -12.67 5.56 6.53
CA ARG A 614 -13.11 5.53 5.13
C ARG A 614 -11.98 6.05 4.24
N GLY A 615 -11.83 5.42 3.09
CA GLY A 615 -10.97 5.93 2.03
C GLY A 615 -11.57 5.65 0.66
N THR A 616 -10.94 6.20 -0.37
CA THR A 616 -11.39 6.04 -1.75
C THR A 616 -10.24 5.51 -2.59
N LEU A 617 -10.48 4.42 -3.31
CA LEU A 617 -9.63 3.97 -4.40
C LEU A 617 -10.11 4.66 -5.67
N SER A 618 -9.26 5.48 -6.31
CA SER A 618 -9.60 6.15 -7.56
C SER A 618 -8.56 5.96 -8.66
N GLY A 619 -9.00 5.78 -9.91
CA GLY A 619 -8.13 5.73 -11.10
C GLY A 619 -6.90 4.82 -10.95
N GLN A 620 -5.69 5.40 -10.93
CA GLN A 620 -4.43 4.65 -10.75
C GLN A 620 -4.29 4.04 -9.34
N ALA A 621 -4.90 4.63 -8.31
CA ALA A 621 -4.81 4.15 -6.92
C ALA A 621 -5.49 2.79 -6.70
N LEU A 622 -6.38 2.36 -7.59
CA LEU A 622 -6.89 0.98 -7.65
C LEU A 622 -5.80 -0.07 -7.94
N ARG A 623 -4.56 0.36 -8.21
CA ARG A 623 -3.38 -0.51 -8.43
C ARG A 623 -2.39 -0.44 -7.27
N GLU A 624 -2.66 0.41 -6.29
CA GLU A 624 -1.81 0.62 -5.12
C GLU A 624 -2.45 -0.01 -3.89
N VAL A 625 -1.63 -0.21 -2.87
CA VAL A 625 -2.10 -0.71 -1.58
C VAL A 625 -2.73 0.46 -0.82
N LEU A 626 -4.04 0.43 -0.60
CA LEU A 626 -4.71 1.43 0.23
C LEU A 626 -4.60 1.03 1.70
N LYS A 627 -3.96 1.89 2.50
CA LYS A 627 -3.85 1.73 3.94
C LYS A 627 -4.71 2.79 4.64
N LEU A 628 -5.73 2.35 5.35
CA LEU A 628 -6.62 3.18 6.16
C LEU A 628 -6.33 2.94 7.64
N THR A 629 -6.33 4.01 8.41
CA THR A 629 -6.15 3.97 9.86
C THR A 629 -7.33 4.67 10.52
N GLY A 630 -7.83 4.12 11.62
CA GLY A 630 -8.86 4.73 12.44
C GLY A 630 -8.81 4.24 13.88
N THR A 631 -9.54 4.91 14.77
CA THR A 631 -9.64 4.53 16.19
C THR A 631 -10.96 3.79 16.39
N PRO A 632 -10.95 2.53 16.88
CA PRO A 632 -12.18 1.81 17.13
C PRO A 632 -13.04 2.52 18.19
N PRO A 633 -14.37 2.61 18.02
CA PRO A 633 -15.26 3.18 19.01
C PRO A 633 -15.24 2.39 20.33
N ARG A 634 -14.98 1.07 20.29
CA ARG A 634 -14.86 0.20 21.46
C ARG A 634 -13.62 -0.68 21.36
N SER A 635 -12.85 -0.77 22.46
CA SER A 635 -11.59 -1.49 22.53
C SER A 635 -11.66 -2.85 23.22
N ALA A 636 -12.59 -3.05 24.16
CA ALA A 636 -12.67 -4.25 25.00
C ALA A 636 -13.85 -5.15 24.65
N GLY A 637 -13.63 -6.47 24.72
CA GLY A 637 -14.66 -7.48 24.49
C GLY A 637 -14.90 -7.81 23.01
N LYS A 638 -15.99 -8.53 22.76
CA LYS A 638 -16.34 -9.05 21.44
C LYS A 638 -17.18 -8.05 20.64
N HIS A 639 -16.71 -7.68 19.45
CA HIS A 639 -17.41 -6.74 18.57
C HIS A 639 -17.51 -7.26 17.15
N GLY A 640 -18.64 -6.96 16.49
CA GLY A 640 -18.82 -7.16 15.06
C GLY A 640 -18.12 -6.06 14.26
N TRP A 641 -17.36 -6.47 13.27
CA TRP A 641 -16.66 -5.63 12.32
C TRP A 641 -17.22 -5.83 10.94
N THR A 642 -17.31 -4.76 10.15
CA THR A 642 -17.73 -4.82 8.75
C THR A 642 -16.73 -4.07 7.86
N VAL A 643 -16.28 -4.72 6.80
CA VAL A 643 -15.48 -4.11 5.72
C VAL A 643 -16.32 -4.13 4.45
N ARG A 644 -16.48 -3.00 3.76
CA ARG A 644 -17.20 -2.95 2.48
C ARG A 644 -16.55 -2.05 1.44
N ALA A 645 -16.81 -2.37 0.17
CA ALA A 645 -16.47 -1.55 -0.99
C ALA A 645 -17.75 -1.06 -1.67
N GLU A 646 -17.81 0.23 -1.98
CA GLU A 646 -18.95 0.89 -2.64
C GLU A 646 -18.48 1.70 -3.87
N PRO A 647 -18.86 1.32 -5.10
CA PRO A 647 -19.60 0.10 -5.44
C PRO A 647 -18.78 -1.19 -5.20
N PRO A 648 -19.44 -2.37 -5.10
CA PRO A 648 -18.77 -3.66 -5.05
C PRO A 648 -17.74 -3.83 -6.16
N VAL A 649 -16.51 -4.22 -5.80
CA VAL A 649 -15.45 -4.58 -6.75
C VAL A 649 -14.96 -5.98 -6.42
N PRO A 650 -14.98 -6.93 -7.36
CA PRO A 650 -14.53 -8.28 -7.08
C PRO A 650 -13.00 -8.30 -6.93
N GLY A 651 -12.49 -9.19 -6.07
CA GLY A 651 -11.07 -9.49 -6.03
C GLY A 651 -10.16 -8.48 -5.33
N LEU A 652 -10.73 -7.52 -4.58
CA LEU A 652 -9.93 -6.77 -3.62
C LEU A 652 -9.56 -7.71 -2.46
N GLY A 653 -8.28 -7.83 -2.14
CA GLY A 653 -7.86 -8.43 -0.87
C GLY A 653 -7.98 -7.40 0.24
N PHE A 654 -8.23 -7.83 1.48
CA PHE A 654 -8.10 -6.96 2.65
C PHE A 654 -7.37 -7.66 3.79
N SER A 655 -6.69 -6.85 4.59
CA SER A 655 -6.11 -7.23 5.88
C SER A 655 -6.42 -6.16 6.90
N LEU A 656 -7.13 -6.52 7.95
CA LEU A 656 -7.44 -5.68 9.10
C LEU A 656 -6.58 -6.11 10.27
N SER A 657 -5.82 -5.17 10.83
CA SER A 657 -5.13 -5.31 12.11
C SER A 657 -5.74 -4.34 13.12
N VAL A 658 -6.25 -4.86 14.23
CA VAL A 658 -6.74 -4.07 15.36
C VAL A 658 -5.75 -4.24 16.51
N GLU A 659 -5.13 -3.14 16.92
CA GLU A 659 -4.19 -3.06 18.02
C GLU A 659 -4.89 -2.36 19.20
N VAL A 660 -4.91 -3.03 20.35
CA VAL A 660 -5.46 -2.51 21.60
C VAL A 660 -4.41 -2.68 22.71
N TYR A 661 -4.56 -1.96 23.82
CA TYR A 661 -3.61 -2.01 24.92
C TYR A 661 -4.31 -2.53 26.18
N VAL A 662 -3.68 -3.45 26.90
CA VAL A 662 -4.17 -3.94 28.20
C VAL A 662 -3.21 -3.52 29.31
N PRO A 663 -3.68 -3.27 30.55
CA PRO A 663 -2.79 -3.00 31.68
C PRO A 663 -1.74 -4.09 31.88
N TRP A 664 -0.56 -3.70 32.36
CA TRP A 664 0.47 -4.66 32.74
C TRP A 664 0.06 -5.46 33.96
N THR A 665 -0.07 -6.78 33.79
CA THR A 665 -0.16 -7.72 34.91
C THR A 665 1.17 -8.45 35.07
N SER A 666 1.52 -8.82 36.30
CA SER A 666 2.83 -9.40 36.66
C SER A 666 3.11 -10.79 36.08
N ASP A 667 2.17 -11.41 35.35
CA ASP A 667 2.18 -12.84 35.01
C ASP A 667 2.13 -13.13 33.51
N ALA A 668 3.02 -12.52 32.71
CA ALA A 668 3.23 -12.92 31.32
C ALA A 668 4.34 -13.99 31.20
N ARG A 669 4.19 -15.14 31.87
CA ARG A 669 5.07 -16.31 31.60
C ARG A 669 4.48 -17.14 30.47
N LYS A 670 5.12 -17.13 29.31
CA LYS A 670 4.74 -17.98 28.17
C LYS A 670 5.87 -18.98 27.89
N GLY A 671 5.59 -20.27 28.09
CA GLY A 671 6.28 -21.39 27.43
C GLY A 671 7.82 -21.34 27.37
N GLY A 672 8.51 -21.14 28.49
CA GLY A 672 9.98 -21.28 28.55
C GLY A 672 10.80 -20.12 27.97
N LEU A 673 10.15 -19.02 27.58
CA LEU A 673 10.80 -17.76 27.23
C LEU A 673 10.63 -16.75 28.38
N GLU A 674 11.74 -16.17 28.84
CA GLU A 674 11.74 -15.10 29.84
C GLU A 674 12.66 -13.96 29.41
N LEU A 675 12.24 -12.72 29.66
CA LEU A 675 13.02 -11.52 29.38
C LEU A 675 13.01 -10.62 30.63
N LYS A 676 14.17 -10.05 30.96
CA LYS A 676 14.30 -9.01 31.97
C LYS A 676 15.24 -7.94 31.41
N VAL A 677 14.76 -6.71 31.41
CA VAL A 677 15.55 -5.54 31.05
C VAL A 677 15.69 -4.67 32.30
N SER A 678 16.89 -4.20 32.59
CA SER A 678 17.19 -3.35 33.74
C SER A 678 18.03 -2.16 33.29
N VAL A 679 17.75 -1.00 33.88
CA VAL A 679 18.39 0.27 33.51
C VAL A 679 19.17 0.77 34.72
N GLY A 680 20.45 1.06 34.51
CA GLY A 680 21.33 1.65 35.51
C GLY A 680 21.01 3.12 35.78
N ALA A 681 21.77 3.75 36.69
CA ALA A 681 21.60 5.17 36.99
C ALA A 681 21.78 6.03 35.72
N ALA A 682 20.83 6.93 35.48
CA ALA A 682 20.79 7.78 34.29
C ALA A 682 20.83 9.27 34.66
N SER A 683 21.59 10.06 33.92
CA SER A 683 21.64 11.52 34.04
C SER A 683 21.81 12.13 32.65
N VAL A 684 21.24 13.32 32.44
CA VAL A 684 21.28 13.98 31.12
C VAL A 684 22.72 14.11 30.61
N GLY A 685 22.95 13.65 29.38
CA GLY A 685 24.26 13.72 28.73
C GLY A 685 25.29 12.68 29.18
N THR A 686 24.92 11.74 30.05
CA THR A 686 25.79 10.62 30.49
C THR A 686 25.31 9.29 29.91
N LYS A 687 26.21 8.31 29.76
CA LYS A 687 25.84 6.96 29.30
C LYS A 687 25.27 6.15 30.46
N ALA A 688 23.99 5.77 30.36
CA ALA A 688 23.34 4.81 31.23
C ALA A 688 23.51 3.39 30.67
N ARG A 689 23.77 2.42 31.55
CA ARG A 689 23.89 1.01 31.16
C ARG A 689 22.51 0.35 31.13
N ILE A 690 22.21 -0.38 30.07
CA ILE A 690 21.04 -1.25 29.93
C ILE A 690 21.53 -2.68 29.98
N ASP A 691 21.05 -3.46 30.94
CA ASP A 691 21.36 -4.89 31.07
C ASP A 691 20.15 -5.71 30.66
N VAL A 692 20.39 -6.69 29.79
CA VAL A 692 19.38 -7.60 29.25
C VAL A 692 19.70 -9.01 29.72
N LEU A 693 18.69 -9.68 30.27
CA LEU A 693 18.74 -11.08 30.65
C LEU A 693 17.59 -11.80 29.98
N ALA A 694 17.87 -12.85 29.22
CA ALA A 694 16.87 -13.66 28.57
C ALA A 694 17.11 -15.16 28.79
N THR A 695 16.01 -15.91 28.90
CA THR A 695 16.01 -17.37 28.98
C THR A 695 15.21 -17.91 27.80
N ALA A 696 15.75 -18.93 27.12
CA ALA A 696 15.07 -19.62 26.02
C ALA A 696 15.54 -21.08 25.92
N PRO A 697 14.81 -21.95 25.20
CA PRO A 697 15.28 -23.28 24.86
C PRO A 697 16.64 -23.25 24.14
N ALA A 698 17.43 -24.32 24.31
CA ALA A 698 18.70 -24.49 23.62
C ALA A 698 18.52 -24.45 22.10
N ASP A 699 19.58 -24.07 21.38
CA ASP A 699 19.65 -24.10 19.91
C ASP A 699 18.64 -23.19 19.18
N VAL A 700 18.02 -22.24 19.89
CA VAL A 700 17.10 -21.25 19.32
C VAL A 700 17.78 -19.87 19.26
N ALA A 701 17.88 -19.30 18.06
CA ALA A 701 18.23 -17.89 17.89
C ALA A 701 17.06 -17.00 18.34
N LEU A 702 17.36 -15.83 18.91
CA LEU A 702 16.35 -14.96 19.52
C LEU A 702 16.38 -13.57 18.90
N ASP A 703 15.20 -13.06 18.58
CA ASP A 703 14.99 -11.65 18.26
C ASP A 703 14.55 -10.94 19.56
N VAL A 704 15.35 -9.97 20.01
CA VAL A 704 15.07 -9.16 21.21
C VAL A 704 14.86 -7.72 20.77
N GLU A 705 13.69 -7.16 21.10
CA GLU A 705 13.41 -5.75 20.88
C GLU A 705 13.38 -5.00 22.22
N ILE A 706 14.10 -3.89 22.29
CA ILE A 706 14.28 -3.06 23.47
C ILE A 706 13.90 -1.63 23.09
N PRO A 707 12.64 -1.24 23.31
CA PRO A 707 12.24 0.15 23.15
C PRO A 707 13.00 1.05 24.13
N LEU A 708 13.32 2.25 23.67
CA LEU A 708 13.94 3.31 24.45
C LEU A 708 12.90 4.41 24.67
N PRO A 709 12.90 5.07 25.85
CA PRO A 709 12.03 6.22 26.07
C PRO A 709 12.37 7.36 25.11
N ALA A 710 11.45 8.30 25.03
CA ALA A 710 11.69 9.51 24.27
C ALA A 710 12.96 10.23 24.72
N ALA A 711 13.69 10.79 23.75
CA ALA A 711 14.92 11.53 23.98
C ALA A 711 16.07 10.69 24.60
N VAL A 712 16.02 9.36 24.49
CA VAL A 712 17.11 8.44 24.80
C VAL A 712 17.65 7.84 23.50
N SER A 713 18.97 7.88 23.32
CA SER A 713 19.65 7.35 22.14
C SER A 713 20.58 6.19 22.51
N ALA A 714 20.60 5.13 21.71
CA ALA A 714 21.52 4.01 21.91
C ALA A 714 22.95 4.38 21.52
N ASP A 715 23.94 3.85 22.24
CA ASP A 715 25.35 3.95 21.90
C ASP A 715 25.75 2.80 20.97
N GLU A 716 25.73 3.04 19.66
CA GLU A 716 26.02 2.01 18.65
C GLU A 716 27.39 1.34 18.84
N ALA A 717 28.42 2.09 19.28
CA ALA A 717 29.75 1.53 19.55
C ALA A 717 29.72 0.42 20.62
N SER A 718 28.84 0.54 21.62
CA SER A 718 28.66 -0.50 22.64
C SER A 718 27.98 -1.75 22.07
N LEU A 719 27.06 -1.59 21.12
CA LEU A 719 26.40 -2.71 20.43
C LEU A 719 27.34 -3.40 19.42
N GLU A 720 28.16 -2.64 18.70
CA GLU A 720 29.22 -3.17 17.82
C GLU A 720 30.20 -4.04 18.60
N THR A 721 30.53 -3.64 19.83
CA THR A 721 31.38 -4.43 20.72
C THR A 721 30.73 -5.79 21.03
N LEU A 722 29.42 -5.85 21.29
CA LEU A 722 28.69 -7.10 21.52
C LEU A 722 28.63 -8.01 20.28
N VAL A 723 28.57 -7.42 19.07
CA VAL A 723 28.69 -8.18 17.82
C VAL A 723 30.08 -8.79 17.71
N SER A 724 31.11 -8.00 18.00
CA SER A 724 32.51 -8.44 17.92
C SER A 724 32.87 -9.53 18.93
N SER A 725 32.21 -9.54 20.11
CA SER A 725 32.40 -10.57 21.14
C SER A 725 31.57 -11.85 20.89
N GLY A 726 30.64 -11.84 19.93
CA GLY A 726 29.71 -12.94 19.67
C GLY A 726 28.60 -13.07 20.72
N GLU A 727 28.38 -12.03 21.54
CA GLU A 727 27.24 -11.96 22.46
C GLU A 727 25.91 -11.79 21.71
N ILE A 728 25.94 -11.04 20.61
CA ILE A 728 24.85 -10.90 19.64
C ILE A 728 25.38 -11.12 18.22
N SER A 729 24.50 -11.50 17.30
CA SER A 729 24.84 -11.73 15.88
C SER A 729 24.76 -10.44 15.06
N SER A 730 23.76 -9.60 15.36
CA SER A 730 23.52 -8.33 14.69
C SER A 730 22.63 -7.44 15.54
N PHE A 731 22.66 -6.13 15.28
CA PHE A 731 21.72 -5.18 15.84
C PHE A 731 21.18 -4.23 14.77
N ARG A 732 20.08 -3.56 15.11
CA ARG A 732 19.55 -2.41 14.41
C ARG A 732 19.10 -1.38 15.44
N VAL A 733 19.53 -0.14 15.26
CA VAL A 733 19.00 1.00 16.01
C VAL A 733 17.98 1.72 15.13
N GLU A 734 16.78 1.89 15.66
CA GLU A 734 15.71 2.71 15.08
C GLU A 734 15.38 3.82 16.10
N ASP A 735 14.75 4.91 15.66
CA ASP A 735 14.36 5.98 16.58
C ASP A 735 13.45 5.43 17.69
N GLY A 736 13.94 5.46 18.94
CA GLY A 736 13.22 4.94 20.10
C GLY A 736 13.23 3.41 20.28
N LYS A 737 14.08 2.66 19.55
CA LYS A 737 14.17 1.19 19.72
C LYS A 737 15.53 0.62 19.32
N VAL A 738 15.99 -0.39 20.07
CA VAL A 738 17.11 -1.26 19.69
C VAL A 738 16.59 -2.67 19.46
N ALA A 739 16.82 -3.23 18.27
CA ALA A 739 16.55 -4.63 17.97
C ALA A 739 17.88 -5.38 17.86
N VAL A 740 17.99 -6.53 18.54
CA VAL A 740 19.18 -7.38 18.48
C VAL A 740 18.80 -8.83 18.16
N VAL A 741 19.67 -9.50 17.41
CA VAL A 741 19.56 -10.94 17.14
C VAL A 741 20.60 -11.65 17.98
N VAL A 742 20.17 -12.49 18.90
CA VAL A 742 21.05 -13.29 19.76
C VAL A 742 21.26 -14.66 19.11
N PRO A 743 22.52 -15.15 18.97
CA PRO A 743 22.76 -16.47 18.42
C PRO A 743 22.23 -17.59 19.33
N PRO A 744 21.99 -18.79 18.79
CA PRO A 744 21.65 -19.95 19.58
C PRO A 744 22.67 -20.22 20.71
N ARG A 745 22.18 -20.66 21.88
CA ARG A 745 23.02 -20.97 23.05
C ARG A 745 22.92 -22.44 23.43
N GLU A 746 23.97 -22.92 24.09
CA GLU A 746 24.02 -24.26 24.69
C GLU A 746 22.94 -24.42 25.78
N PRO A 747 22.43 -25.65 25.99
CA PRO A 747 21.45 -25.93 27.05
C PRO A 747 21.89 -25.42 28.43
N GLY A 748 20.99 -24.71 29.11
CA GLY A 748 21.19 -24.24 30.49
C GLY A 748 21.98 -22.93 30.65
N LYS A 749 22.45 -22.31 29.55
CA LYS A 749 23.08 -20.97 29.61
C LYS A 749 22.05 -19.86 29.46
N LEU A 750 22.07 -18.91 30.39
CA LEU A 750 21.30 -17.66 30.28
C LEU A 750 21.93 -16.76 29.21
N VAL A 751 21.09 -16.07 28.45
CA VAL A 751 21.53 -14.98 27.58
C VAL A 751 21.64 -13.73 28.44
N SER A 752 22.83 -13.16 28.53
CA SER A 752 23.02 -11.87 29.18
C SER A 752 24.00 -11.01 28.38
N PHE A 753 23.62 -9.76 28.13
CA PHE A 753 24.45 -8.75 27.51
C PHE A 753 24.01 -7.37 28.00
N GLY A 754 24.87 -6.37 27.84
CA GLY A 754 24.52 -5.00 28.21
C GLY A 754 25.13 -3.97 27.26
N PHE A 755 24.39 -2.91 26.99
CA PHE A 755 24.80 -1.82 26.11
C PHE A 755 24.52 -0.47 26.77
N SER A 756 25.06 0.61 26.20
CA SER A 756 24.89 1.95 26.74
C SER A 756 23.84 2.75 25.97
N ALA A 757 23.15 3.65 26.67
CA ALA A 757 22.25 4.62 26.06
C ALA A 757 22.37 5.99 26.76
N SER A 758 22.17 7.07 26.02
CA SER A 758 22.33 8.44 26.51
C SER A 758 20.98 9.18 26.49
N PRO A 759 20.43 9.54 27.67
CA PRO A 759 19.26 10.38 27.76
C PRO A 759 19.63 11.86 27.58
N THR A 760 18.74 12.59 26.92
CA THR A 760 18.88 14.04 26.66
C THR A 760 17.81 14.87 27.37
N LEU A 761 16.79 14.23 27.94
CA LEU A 761 15.78 14.87 28.79
C LEU A 761 15.78 14.24 30.18
N ALA A 762 15.56 15.07 31.20
CA ALA A 762 15.43 14.63 32.57
C ALA A 762 13.96 14.38 32.94
N GLY A 763 13.71 13.39 33.78
CA GLY A 763 12.37 13.01 34.15
C GLY A 763 12.23 11.54 34.53
N LYS A 764 10.97 11.18 34.81
CA LYS A 764 10.50 9.80 34.87
C LYS A 764 9.91 9.45 33.51
N LEU A 765 10.60 8.61 32.76
CA LEU A 765 10.25 8.24 31.39
C LEU A 765 9.98 6.74 31.29
N HIS A 766 9.00 6.37 30.48
CA HIS A 766 8.70 4.99 30.15
C HIS A 766 8.97 4.74 28.67
N ALA A 767 9.34 3.50 28.36
CA ALA A 767 9.45 3.02 26.98
C ALA A 767 8.27 2.10 26.67
N ALA A 768 8.09 1.75 25.40
CA ALA A 768 7.24 0.62 25.05
C ALA A 768 7.81 -0.70 25.60
N ALA A 769 6.99 -1.75 25.56
CA ALA A 769 7.33 -3.08 26.06
C ALA A 769 8.56 -3.70 25.37
N PRO A 770 9.60 -4.11 26.11
CA PRO A 770 10.60 -5.02 25.58
C PRO A 770 9.96 -6.36 25.20
N SER A 771 10.45 -6.95 24.11
CA SER A 771 9.96 -8.23 23.62
C SER A 771 11.08 -9.21 23.28
N LEU A 772 10.74 -10.50 23.39
CA LEU A 772 11.61 -11.62 23.06
C LEU A 772 10.83 -12.64 22.22
N ALA A 773 11.36 -13.03 21.07
CA ALA A 773 10.78 -14.08 20.22
C ALA A 773 11.88 -15.01 19.66
N PRO A 774 11.56 -16.29 19.37
CA PRO A 774 12.41 -17.10 18.50
C PRO A 774 12.54 -16.44 17.13
N SER A 775 13.75 -16.40 16.57
CA SER A 775 13.99 -15.71 15.30
C SER A 775 13.10 -16.25 14.18
N GLY A 776 12.43 -15.34 13.47
CA GLY A 776 11.46 -15.68 12.43
C GLY A 776 10.08 -16.14 12.93
N ARG A 777 9.83 -16.15 14.24
CA ARG A 777 8.54 -16.51 14.85
C ARG A 777 8.00 -15.40 15.75
N ALA A 778 7.86 -14.19 15.20
CA ALA A 778 7.37 -13.02 15.94
C ALA A 778 5.98 -13.21 16.62
N HIS A 779 5.13 -14.11 16.11
CA HIS A 779 3.84 -14.44 16.71
C HIS A 779 3.97 -15.19 18.06
N GLU A 780 5.14 -15.75 18.38
CA GLU A 780 5.45 -16.38 19.67
C GLU A 780 6.06 -15.37 20.67
N ALA A 781 6.14 -14.08 20.34
CA ALA A 781 6.77 -13.08 21.18
C ALA A 781 6.20 -13.01 22.60
N VAL A 782 7.09 -12.86 23.57
CA VAL A 782 6.79 -12.56 24.97
C VAL A 782 7.16 -11.12 25.24
N PHE A 783 6.21 -10.38 25.83
CA PHE A 783 6.39 -8.98 26.22
C PHE A 783 6.50 -8.88 27.73
N VAL A 784 7.38 -8.02 28.21
CA VAL A 784 7.57 -7.76 29.64
C VAL A 784 7.34 -6.29 29.96
N ALA A 785 7.03 -6.01 31.22
CA ALA A 785 6.79 -4.64 31.66
C ALA A 785 8.03 -3.77 31.37
N PRO A 786 7.85 -2.60 30.75
CA PRO A 786 8.97 -1.73 30.44
C PRO A 786 9.65 -1.24 31.72
N PRO A 787 10.99 -1.15 31.74
CA PRO A 787 11.69 -0.56 32.87
C PRO A 787 11.40 0.94 32.97
N GLU A 788 11.24 1.43 34.20
CA GLU A 788 11.12 2.85 34.48
C GLU A 788 12.49 3.53 34.40
N TRP A 789 12.58 4.63 33.66
CA TRP A 789 13.78 5.44 33.57
C TRP A 789 13.68 6.66 34.47
N ILE A 790 14.55 6.73 35.48
CA ILE A 790 14.70 7.92 36.32
C ILE A 790 15.97 8.66 35.88
N VAL A 791 15.79 9.69 35.05
CA VAL A 791 16.89 10.51 34.53
C VAL A 791 17.00 11.79 35.35
N LYS A 792 18.15 11.98 35.99
CA LYS A 792 18.45 13.17 36.81
C LYS A 792 18.84 14.38 35.97
#